data_AF-A0A3Q0HFL6-F1
#
_entry.id   AF-A0A3Q0HFL6-F1
#
_cell.length_a   1.000
_cell.length_b   1.000
_cell.length_c   1.000
_cell.angle_alpha   90.00
_cell.angle_beta   90.00
_cell.angle_gamma   90.00
#
_symmetry.space_group_name_H-M   'P 1'
#
loop_
_entity.id
_entity.type
_entity.pdbx_description
1 polymer ?
#
loop_
_entity_poly.entity_id
_entity_poly.type
_entity_poly.pdbx_seq_one_letter_code
_entity_poly.pdbx_strand_id
1 'polypeptide(L)'
;MSGAALGIEIVFVFFLALFLLHRYGDFKKQHRLVIIATLLAWYLCFLIVFILPLDVSTTIYNRCKLAVNSSPPESNSNGTYTTPAPRFHFPRAGRRDFDPKSLQKRTVFLPFSSWSNKRKQKCFKPWSYIPDGIMPIFWRVVYWTSQFLTWILLPFMQSYARSGGFSITGKIKTALIENAIYYGTYLLIFGAFLIYVAVNPHFNLQWNQLQTIGIAAANTWGLFLLVLLLGYGLVEIPRSHWNGAKRGYLLMKTYFKAAKLMTEKADAEENLEDVMEEVRKVNESIKYNHPLRKCIDTILKKCPTEYQERMGRNMDDYEDFDEKQNSYPSEKSLVKLHKQVIYSVQRHRRTQVQWQILLEQAFYLEDVAKNETSATRQFVHTFQSQEPENRIVQYFYTPTVEWYWECLLRPWFCRILAIVLAAFSIIVVWSECTFFSTRPVLSLFAVFIQLAERTYNYIYIEMACFLTIFFLSICVYSTVFRIRVFNYYYLASHHQTDAYSLLFSGMLFCRLTPPLCLNFLGLTHMDSSISHQNTQVTAYTSIMGSMRVLSFIADGFYIYYPMLVVILCIATYFSLGTRCLNLLGFQQFMGDSEMTSDLIDEGKELIRREKRKRQRQEEGENRRREWKERYGNREDSTRNRNVHTDQKESSFSEPSTNRPLSKYTRSNGKTERDRIELLQDAEPLDFNADTITDDPLESDSGRYQPGGRYLSMSRSRIFDDV
;
A
#
# COMPACT_ATOMS: atom_id res chain seq x y z
N MET A 1 -31.53 -5.74 -16.97
CA MET A 1 -30.80 -6.44 -15.88
C MET A 1 -29.31 -6.07 -15.84
N SER A 2 -28.56 -6.05 -16.97
CA SER A 2 -27.14 -5.60 -17.01
C SER A 2 -26.79 -4.39 -16.12
N GLY A 3 -27.51 -3.27 -16.24
CA GLY A 3 -27.22 -2.06 -15.45
C GLY A 3 -27.31 -2.21 -13.92
N ALA A 4 -28.06 -3.20 -13.42
CA ALA A 4 -28.10 -3.51 -11.98
C ALA A 4 -26.85 -4.30 -11.54
N ALA A 5 -26.36 -5.22 -12.37
CA ALA A 5 -25.12 -5.96 -12.11
C ALA A 5 -23.91 -5.01 -12.10
N LEU A 6 -23.79 -4.15 -13.12
CA LEU A 6 -22.75 -3.12 -13.19
C LEU A 6 -22.85 -2.11 -12.02
N GLY A 7 -24.07 -1.80 -11.57
CA GLY A 7 -24.29 -1.00 -10.35
C GLY A 7 -23.78 -1.68 -9.08
N ILE A 8 -24.01 -2.99 -8.93
CA ILE A 8 -23.51 -3.79 -7.81
C ILE A 8 -21.97 -3.85 -7.82
N GLU A 9 -21.35 -4.06 -8.98
CA GLU A 9 -19.88 -4.06 -9.13
C GLU A 9 -19.28 -2.70 -8.75
N ILE A 10 -19.84 -1.60 -9.25
CA ILE A 10 -19.44 -0.24 -8.88
C ILE A 10 -19.48 -0.02 -7.36
N VAL A 11 -20.59 -0.40 -6.72
CA VAL A 11 -20.77 -0.22 -5.27
C VAL A 11 -19.81 -1.12 -4.48
N PHE A 12 -19.62 -2.38 -4.91
CA PHE A 12 -18.68 -3.32 -4.30
C PHE A 12 -17.25 -2.80 -4.37
N VAL A 13 -16.80 -2.32 -5.53
CA VAL A 13 -15.45 -1.76 -5.72
C VAL A 13 -15.26 -0.49 -4.89
N PHE A 14 -16.28 0.36 -4.75
CA PHE A 14 -16.21 1.52 -3.86
C PHE A 14 -15.99 1.12 -2.40
N PHE A 15 -16.74 0.15 -1.89
CA PHE A 15 -16.54 -0.35 -0.52
C PHE A 15 -15.22 -1.09 -0.34
N LEU A 16 -14.73 -1.82 -1.35
CA LEU A 16 -13.39 -2.43 -1.33
C LEU A 16 -12.29 -1.37 -1.24
N ALA A 17 -12.35 -0.33 -2.07
CA ALA A 17 -11.41 0.79 -2.03
C ALA A 17 -11.46 1.52 -0.69
N LEU A 18 -12.66 1.76 -0.14
CA LEU A 18 -12.85 2.41 1.16
C LEU A 18 -12.32 1.55 2.32
N PHE A 19 -12.55 0.24 2.30
CA PHE A 19 -12.04 -0.70 3.31
C PHE A 19 -10.52 -0.77 3.28
N LEU A 20 -9.91 -0.88 2.10
CA LEU A 20 -8.46 -0.86 1.97
C LEU A 20 -7.90 0.50 2.42
N LEU A 21 -8.55 1.61 2.05
CA LEU A 21 -8.12 2.94 2.45
C LEU A 21 -8.17 3.11 3.97
N HIS A 22 -9.22 2.59 4.61
CA HIS A 22 -9.32 2.50 6.07
C HIS A 22 -8.30 1.52 6.67
N ARG A 23 -7.82 0.49 5.96
CA ARG A 23 -6.76 -0.40 6.50
C ARG A 23 -5.40 0.29 6.61
N TYR A 24 -5.09 1.21 5.69
CA TYR A 24 -3.78 1.84 5.56
C TYR A 24 -3.71 3.28 6.09
N GLY A 25 -4.73 4.11 5.84
CA GLY A 25 -4.77 5.53 6.21
C GLY A 25 -5.65 5.83 7.43
N ASP A 26 -5.29 6.86 8.20
CA ASP A 26 -6.07 7.33 9.35
C ASP A 26 -7.08 8.41 8.95
N PHE A 27 -8.38 8.10 9.00
CA PHE A 27 -9.43 9.04 8.60
C PHE A 27 -9.62 10.23 9.55
N LYS A 28 -9.08 10.16 10.78
CA LYS A 28 -9.16 11.22 11.78
C LYS A 28 -7.94 12.15 11.74
N LYS A 29 -6.75 11.64 11.38
CA LYS A 29 -5.52 12.43 11.30
C LYS A 29 -5.21 13.00 9.92
N GLN A 30 -5.70 12.38 8.84
CA GLN A 30 -5.38 12.81 7.48
C GLN A 30 -6.36 13.87 6.98
N HIS A 31 -5.82 14.87 6.26
CA HIS A 31 -6.63 15.92 5.65
C HIS A 31 -7.64 15.33 4.66
N ARG A 32 -8.91 15.77 4.72
CA ARG A 32 -10.03 15.17 3.96
C ARG A 32 -9.77 15.06 2.45
N LEU A 33 -9.13 16.07 1.84
CA LEU A 33 -8.78 16.02 0.42
C LEU A 33 -7.77 14.92 0.07
N VAL A 34 -6.88 14.54 0.99
CA VAL A 34 -5.93 13.42 0.78
C VAL A 34 -6.68 12.09 0.72
N ILE A 35 -7.60 11.89 1.66
CA ILE A 35 -8.45 10.69 1.74
C ILE A 35 -9.31 10.59 0.47
N ILE A 36 -10.01 11.67 0.09
CA ILE A 36 -10.88 11.70 -1.09
C ILE A 36 -10.09 11.49 -2.39
N ALA A 37 -8.95 12.15 -2.57
CA ALA A 37 -8.14 12.01 -3.78
C ALA A 37 -7.55 10.60 -3.91
N THR A 38 -7.12 10.00 -2.80
CA THR A 38 -6.63 8.60 -2.80
C THR A 38 -7.78 7.63 -3.04
N LEU A 39 -8.93 7.80 -2.38
CA LEU A 39 -10.11 6.96 -2.56
C LEU A 39 -10.53 6.93 -4.02
N LEU A 40 -10.62 8.11 -4.66
CA LEU A 40 -11.00 8.23 -6.06
C LEU A 40 -9.97 7.56 -6.98
N ALA A 41 -8.67 7.75 -6.73
CA ALA A 41 -7.61 7.09 -7.49
C ALA A 41 -7.68 5.56 -7.38
N TRP A 42 -7.77 5.02 -6.16
CA TRP A 42 -7.85 3.58 -5.91
C TRP A 42 -9.13 2.97 -6.51
N TYR A 43 -10.27 3.63 -6.32
CA TYR A 43 -11.56 3.24 -6.88
C TYR A 43 -11.50 3.11 -8.40
N LEU A 44 -11.01 4.14 -9.11
CA LEU A 44 -10.91 4.13 -10.57
C LEU A 44 -10.01 3.00 -11.09
N CYS A 45 -8.92 2.68 -10.37
CA CYS A 45 -7.97 1.63 -10.76
C CYS A 45 -8.51 0.21 -10.49
N PHE A 46 -9.24 0.00 -9.38
CA PHE A 46 -9.83 -1.29 -9.06
C PHE A 46 -11.08 -1.59 -9.89
N LEU A 47 -11.82 -0.57 -10.32
CA LEU A 47 -13.04 -0.70 -11.13
C LEU A 47 -12.77 -1.34 -12.50
N ILE A 48 -11.58 -1.11 -13.04
CA ILE A 48 -11.14 -1.56 -14.36
C ILE A 48 -11.03 -3.09 -14.47
N VAL A 49 -10.77 -3.77 -13.35
CA VAL A 49 -10.75 -5.24 -13.26
C VAL A 49 -12.10 -5.85 -13.68
N PHE A 50 -13.20 -5.13 -13.41
CA PHE A 50 -14.57 -5.55 -13.73
C PHE A 50 -15.03 -5.01 -15.08
N ILE A 51 -14.75 -3.73 -15.38
CA ILE A 51 -15.24 -3.10 -16.62
C ILE A 51 -14.51 -3.59 -17.88
N LEU A 52 -13.22 -3.91 -17.82
CA LEU A 52 -12.46 -4.32 -19.00
C LEU A 52 -12.94 -5.67 -19.62
N PRO A 53 -13.26 -6.71 -18.82
CA PRO A 53 -13.98 -7.89 -19.31
C PRO A 53 -15.31 -7.58 -20.01
N LEU A 54 -16.08 -6.60 -19.49
CA LEU A 54 -17.36 -6.19 -20.08
C LEU A 54 -17.20 -5.47 -21.43
N ASP A 55 -16.12 -4.69 -21.60
CA ASP A 55 -15.77 -4.06 -22.88
C ASP A 55 -15.38 -5.13 -23.92
N VAL A 56 -14.59 -6.14 -23.52
CA VAL A 56 -14.22 -7.27 -24.40
C VAL A 56 -15.45 -8.08 -24.81
N SER A 57 -16.32 -8.48 -23.88
CA SER A 57 -17.51 -9.29 -24.19
C SER A 57 -18.51 -8.52 -25.08
N THR A 58 -18.71 -7.23 -24.82
CA THR A 58 -19.53 -6.32 -25.64
C THR A 58 -18.91 -6.12 -27.04
N THR A 59 -17.59 -5.98 -27.14
CA THR A 59 -16.87 -5.83 -28.42
C THR A 59 -17.00 -7.09 -29.28
N ILE A 60 -16.86 -8.28 -28.71
CA ILE A 60 -17.02 -9.56 -29.45
C ILE A 60 -18.47 -9.75 -29.91
N TYR A 61 -19.47 -9.38 -29.10
CA TYR A 61 -20.87 -9.36 -29.52
C TYR A 61 -21.11 -8.39 -30.69
N ASN A 62 -20.54 -7.18 -30.63
CA ASN A 62 -20.67 -6.20 -31.71
C ASN A 62 -19.94 -6.64 -33.00
N ARG A 63 -18.78 -7.31 -32.92
CA ARG A 63 -18.13 -7.99 -34.05
C ARG A 63 -19.04 -9.04 -34.70
N CYS A 64 -19.70 -9.88 -33.89
CA CYS A 64 -20.67 -10.86 -34.39
C CYS A 64 -21.82 -10.17 -35.15
N LYS A 65 -22.41 -9.11 -34.57
CA LYS A 65 -23.52 -8.35 -35.17
C LYS A 65 -23.11 -7.74 -36.52
N LEU A 66 -21.89 -7.21 -36.64
CA LEU A 66 -21.34 -6.70 -37.90
C LEU A 66 -21.13 -7.82 -38.94
N ALA A 67 -20.61 -8.99 -38.53
CA ALA A 67 -20.40 -10.13 -39.43
C ALA A 67 -21.70 -10.73 -39.98
N VAL A 68 -22.79 -10.70 -39.20
CA VAL A 68 -24.13 -11.08 -39.67
C VAL A 68 -24.67 -10.06 -40.67
N ASN A 69 -24.58 -8.77 -40.34
CA ASN A 69 -25.11 -7.69 -41.17
C ASN A 69 -24.36 -7.50 -42.51
N SER A 70 -23.09 -7.91 -42.61
CA SER A 70 -22.31 -7.84 -43.84
C SER A 70 -22.50 -9.04 -44.78
N SER A 71 -23.28 -10.04 -44.37
CA SER A 71 -23.65 -11.15 -45.27
C SER A 71 -24.77 -10.71 -46.24
N PRO A 72 -24.63 -10.93 -47.57
CA PRO A 72 -25.62 -10.47 -48.54
C PRO A 72 -26.93 -11.25 -48.38
N PRO A 73 -28.10 -10.59 -48.54
CA PRO A 73 -29.39 -11.26 -48.48
C PRO A 73 -29.52 -12.26 -49.62
N GLU A 74 -29.87 -13.50 -49.29
CA GLU A 74 -30.19 -14.52 -50.30
C GLU A 74 -31.47 -14.13 -51.03
N SER A 75 -31.35 -13.86 -52.33
CA SER A 75 -32.48 -13.67 -53.22
C SER A 75 -33.25 -14.98 -53.34
N ASN A 76 -34.44 -15.05 -52.73
CA ASN A 76 -35.37 -16.18 -52.87
C ASN A 76 -35.87 -16.30 -54.31
N SER A 77 -35.12 -16.99 -55.17
CA SER A 77 -35.62 -17.49 -56.45
C SER A 77 -36.24 -18.88 -56.25
N ASN A 78 -37.54 -18.93 -55.95
CA ASN A 78 -38.33 -20.15 -56.12
C ASN A 78 -38.46 -20.43 -57.64
N GLY A 79 -37.47 -21.13 -58.19
CA GLY A 79 -37.44 -21.54 -59.60
C GLY A 79 -37.49 -23.06 -59.71
N THR A 80 -38.60 -23.59 -60.23
CA THR A 80 -38.78 -25.02 -60.53
C THR A 80 -37.71 -25.51 -61.50
N TYR A 81 -36.94 -26.53 -61.09
CA TYR A 81 -36.00 -27.22 -61.97
C TYR A 81 -36.74 -28.21 -62.88
N THR A 82 -36.82 -27.88 -64.17
CA THR A 82 -36.96 -28.87 -65.24
C THR A 82 -35.68 -28.92 -66.05
N THR A 83 -35.01 -30.07 -66.03
CA THR A 83 -33.87 -30.43 -66.88
C THR A 83 -34.24 -30.30 -68.38
N PRO A 84 -33.28 -29.99 -69.27
CA PRO A 84 -32.43 -31.07 -69.78
C PRO A 84 -30.96 -30.70 -70.07
N ALA A 85 -30.13 -31.74 -70.17
CA ALA A 85 -28.82 -31.74 -70.84
C ALA A 85 -29.03 -31.77 -72.39
N PRO A 86 -28.02 -31.65 -73.30
CA PRO A 86 -26.61 -32.03 -73.08
C PRO A 86 -25.50 -31.31 -73.92
N ARG A 87 -24.30 -31.90 -73.82
CA ARG A 87 -23.18 -31.99 -74.79
C ARG A 87 -21.95 -31.06 -74.65
N PHE A 88 -20.81 -31.75 -74.61
CA PHE A 88 -19.44 -31.26 -74.65
C PHE A 88 -19.03 -30.81 -76.06
N HIS A 89 -18.11 -29.85 -76.14
CA HIS A 89 -17.12 -29.77 -77.21
C HIS A 89 -15.76 -29.29 -76.66
N PHE A 90 -14.72 -30.07 -76.92
CA PHE A 90 -13.32 -29.64 -76.83
C PHE A 90 -12.78 -29.35 -78.24
N PRO A 91 -11.87 -28.37 -78.37
CA PRO A 91 -10.77 -28.46 -79.34
C PRO A 91 -9.39 -28.45 -78.65
N ARG A 92 -8.36 -28.87 -79.40
CA ARG A 92 -7.04 -29.28 -78.87
C ARG A 92 -5.89 -28.60 -79.64
N ALA A 93 -4.96 -28.02 -78.87
CA ALA A 93 -3.54 -27.75 -79.17
C ALA A 93 -3.11 -26.85 -80.37
N GLY A 94 -2.23 -25.90 -80.05
CA GLY A 94 -1.29 -25.20 -80.95
C GLY A 94 0.07 -24.99 -80.22
N ARG A 95 1.20 -24.90 -80.95
CA ARG A 95 2.58 -24.99 -80.39
C ARG A 95 3.25 -23.63 -80.10
N ARG A 96 4.13 -23.64 -79.07
CA ARG A 96 5.44 -22.94 -78.86
C ARG A 96 5.54 -21.44 -79.22
N ASP A 97 6.03 -20.57 -78.33
CA ASP A 97 7.48 -20.40 -78.05
C ASP A 97 7.83 -19.90 -76.63
N PHE A 98 9.14 -19.71 -76.39
CA PHE A 98 9.85 -19.34 -75.13
C PHE A 98 10.70 -18.06 -75.37
N ASP A 99 11.07 -17.20 -74.40
CA ASP A 99 10.82 -17.24 -72.95
C ASP A 99 10.59 -15.85 -72.28
N PRO A 100 11.53 -15.22 -71.53
CA PRO A 100 11.27 -15.11 -70.09
C PRO A 100 10.99 -13.69 -69.59
N LYS A 101 9.96 -13.57 -68.71
CA LYS A 101 9.91 -12.64 -67.55
C LYS A 101 8.60 -12.76 -66.77
N SER A 102 8.56 -13.59 -65.72
CA SER A 102 7.77 -13.41 -64.47
C SER A 102 7.65 -14.72 -63.67
N LEU A 103 8.71 -15.12 -62.96
CA LEU A 103 8.64 -16.31 -62.09
C LEU A 103 7.97 -15.97 -60.74
N GLN A 104 6.66 -15.73 -60.76
CA GLN A 104 5.88 -15.62 -59.52
C GLN A 104 5.75 -17.01 -58.89
N LYS A 105 6.41 -17.23 -57.75
CA LYS A 105 6.38 -18.50 -57.01
C LYS A 105 4.93 -18.90 -56.72
N ARG A 106 4.49 -20.03 -57.31
CA ARG A 106 3.32 -20.78 -56.85
C ARG A 106 3.58 -21.31 -55.44
N THR A 107 3.07 -20.62 -54.43
CA THR A 107 2.84 -21.25 -53.13
C THR A 107 1.61 -22.14 -53.24
N VAL A 108 1.73 -23.41 -52.87
CA VAL A 108 0.60 -24.34 -52.83
C VAL A 108 -0.35 -23.90 -51.72
N PHE A 109 -1.39 -23.16 -52.09
CA PHE A 109 -2.56 -23.01 -51.23
C PHE A 109 -3.28 -24.35 -51.17
N LEU A 110 -3.20 -25.02 -50.01
CA LEU A 110 -4.20 -26.03 -49.66
C LEU A 110 -5.57 -25.34 -49.68
N PRO A 111 -6.55 -25.84 -50.45
CA PRO A 111 -7.85 -25.20 -50.53
C PRO A 111 -8.55 -25.29 -49.17
N PHE A 112 -8.81 -24.13 -48.57
CA PHE A 112 -9.72 -24.01 -47.44
C PHE A 112 -11.09 -24.55 -47.89
N SER A 113 -11.48 -25.71 -47.36
CA SER A 113 -12.65 -26.43 -47.84
C SER A 113 -13.94 -25.64 -47.60
N SER A 114 -14.85 -25.78 -48.56
CA SER A 114 -15.98 -24.88 -48.79
C SER A 114 -17.05 -24.91 -47.70
N TRP A 115 -17.67 -23.75 -47.49
CA TRP A 115 -18.95 -23.62 -46.81
C TRP A 115 -20.06 -24.43 -47.48
N SER A 116 -20.86 -25.16 -46.69
CA SER A 116 -22.26 -25.44 -47.02
C SER A 116 -23.11 -25.81 -45.78
N ASN A 117 -23.18 -24.90 -44.80
CA ASN A 117 -24.29 -24.91 -43.82
C ASN A 117 -24.55 -23.52 -43.23
N LYS A 118 -25.00 -22.58 -44.07
CA LYS A 118 -25.48 -21.25 -43.65
C LYS A 118 -26.81 -21.37 -42.89
N ARG A 119 -26.78 -21.84 -41.63
CA ARG A 119 -27.84 -21.49 -40.69
C ARG A 119 -27.64 -20.03 -40.31
N LYS A 120 -28.72 -19.22 -40.34
CA LYS A 120 -28.70 -17.81 -39.91
C LYS A 120 -28.02 -17.71 -38.53
N GLN A 121 -26.81 -17.16 -38.51
CA GLN A 121 -25.95 -17.15 -37.33
C GLN A 121 -26.51 -16.13 -36.33
N LYS A 122 -27.27 -16.59 -35.33
CA LYS A 122 -27.89 -15.71 -34.34
C LYS A 122 -26.86 -15.34 -33.28
N CYS A 123 -26.40 -14.09 -33.28
CA CYS A 123 -25.64 -13.53 -32.17
C CYS A 123 -26.56 -13.43 -30.94
N PHE A 124 -26.23 -14.13 -29.86
CA PHE A 124 -26.95 -13.99 -28.60
C PHE A 124 -26.43 -12.78 -27.83
N LYS A 125 -27.33 -11.98 -27.25
CA LYS A 125 -26.94 -10.81 -26.46
C LYS A 125 -26.32 -11.26 -25.13
N PRO A 126 -25.10 -10.83 -24.74
CA PRO A 126 -24.54 -11.19 -23.45
C PRO A 126 -25.40 -10.64 -22.31
N TRP A 127 -25.49 -11.38 -21.21
CA TRP A 127 -26.25 -11.00 -20.01
C TRP A 127 -25.86 -9.60 -19.49
N SER A 128 -24.57 -9.34 -19.54
CA SER A 128 -23.87 -8.13 -19.11
C SER A 128 -23.84 -7.00 -20.16
N TYR A 129 -24.40 -7.19 -21.37
CA TYR A 129 -24.32 -6.22 -22.47
C TYR A 129 -24.66 -4.78 -22.06
N ILE A 130 -23.75 -3.86 -22.36
CA ILE A 130 -23.90 -2.42 -22.13
C ILE A 130 -24.32 -1.75 -23.45
N PRO A 131 -25.35 -0.88 -23.46
CA PRO A 131 -25.76 -0.15 -24.66
C PRO A 131 -24.63 0.61 -25.36
N ASP A 132 -24.66 0.57 -26.69
CA ASP A 132 -23.73 1.29 -27.55
C ASP A 132 -23.69 2.79 -27.17
N GLY A 133 -22.49 3.36 -27.05
CA GLY A 133 -22.26 4.76 -26.66
C GLY A 133 -21.97 4.99 -25.17
N ILE A 134 -22.46 4.15 -24.25
CA ILE A 134 -22.19 4.31 -22.81
C ILE A 134 -20.72 3.99 -22.49
N MET A 135 -20.19 2.88 -23.01
CA MET A 135 -18.83 2.42 -22.70
C MET A 135 -17.73 3.44 -23.11
N PRO A 136 -17.78 4.08 -24.31
CA PRO A 136 -16.84 5.16 -24.64
C PRO A 136 -16.96 6.40 -23.74
N ILE A 137 -18.16 6.77 -23.27
CA ILE A 137 -18.33 7.89 -22.32
C ILE A 137 -17.71 7.54 -20.98
N PHE A 138 -17.99 6.33 -20.48
CA PHE A 138 -17.45 5.82 -19.23
C PHE A 138 -15.91 5.82 -19.24
N TRP A 139 -15.30 5.21 -20.26
CA TRP A 139 -13.83 5.19 -20.39
C TRP A 139 -13.24 6.58 -20.55
N ARG A 140 -13.93 7.52 -21.21
CA ARG A 140 -13.48 8.92 -21.31
C ARG A 140 -13.42 9.56 -19.93
N VAL A 141 -14.45 9.38 -19.10
CA VAL A 141 -14.45 9.87 -17.71
C VAL A 141 -13.30 9.23 -16.92
N VAL A 142 -13.20 7.90 -16.89
CA VAL A 142 -12.17 7.17 -16.13
C VAL A 142 -10.75 7.54 -16.55
N TYR A 143 -10.49 7.68 -17.86
CA TYR A 143 -9.19 8.06 -18.38
C TYR A 143 -8.82 9.50 -17.99
N TRP A 144 -9.65 10.49 -18.31
CA TRP A 144 -9.31 11.89 -18.06
C TRP A 144 -9.28 12.24 -16.56
N THR A 145 -10.13 11.62 -15.73
CA THR A 145 -10.03 11.75 -14.27
C THR A 145 -8.73 11.12 -13.74
N SER A 146 -8.33 9.94 -14.22
CA SER A 146 -7.05 9.33 -13.85
C SER A 146 -5.84 10.18 -14.28
N GLN A 147 -5.88 10.82 -15.46
CA GLN A 147 -4.83 11.76 -15.89
C GLN A 147 -4.79 13.03 -15.02
N PHE A 148 -5.94 13.64 -14.74
CA PHE A 148 -6.03 14.80 -13.83
C PHE A 148 -5.50 14.49 -12.42
N LEU A 149 -5.86 13.33 -11.86
CA LEU A 149 -5.35 12.85 -10.58
C LEU A 149 -3.84 12.67 -10.61
N THR A 150 -3.32 12.02 -11.65
CA THR A 150 -1.89 11.69 -11.82
C THR A 150 -1.00 12.92 -11.98
N TRP A 151 -1.43 13.90 -12.77
CA TRP A 151 -0.58 15.00 -13.23
C TRP A 151 -0.86 16.34 -12.55
N ILE A 152 -1.98 16.47 -11.82
CA ILE A 152 -2.36 17.73 -11.17
C ILE A 152 -2.68 17.51 -9.69
N LEU A 153 -3.75 16.76 -9.36
CA LEU A 153 -4.25 16.74 -7.99
C LEU A 153 -3.31 16.03 -6.99
N LEU A 154 -2.87 14.81 -7.29
CA LEU A 154 -2.05 14.03 -6.36
C LEU A 154 -0.63 14.63 -6.17
N PRO A 155 0.09 15.08 -7.22
CA PRO A 155 1.38 15.77 -7.07
C PRO A 155 1.27 17.06 -6.24
N PHE A 156 0.24 17.88 -6.50
CA PHE A 156 -0.02 19.08 -5.72
C PHE A 156 -0.28 18.77 -4.24
N MET A 157 -1.17 17.79 -3.97
CA MET A 157 -1.49 17.38 -2.61
C MET A 157 -0.28 16.77 -1.87
N GLN A 158 0.67 16.14 -2.58
CA GLN A 158 1.90 15.62 -1.99
C GLN A 158 2.82 16.73 -1.48
N SER A 159 3.10 17.73 -2.31
CA SER A 159 3.90 18.88 -1.87
C SER A 159 3.18 19.69 -0.79
N TYR A 160 1.85 19.84 -0.89
CA TYR A 160 1.04 20.48 0.16
C TYR A 160 1.19 19.74 1.50
N ALA A 161 1.00 18.42 1.52
CA ALA A 161 1.14 17.59 2.73
C ALA A 161 2.58 17.55 3.29
N ARG A 162 3.60 17.77 2.44
CA ARG A 162 5.02 17.80 2.83
C ARG A 162 5.53 19.21 3.23
N SER A 163 4.68 20.24 3.16
CA SER A 163 5.07 21.62 3.46
C SER A 163 4.94 21.93 4.95
N GLY A 164 6.02 22.47 5.56
CA GLY A 164 6.06 22.86 6.97
C GLY A 164 5.51 24.26 7.26
N GLY A 165 4.86 24.91 6.28
CA GLY A 165 4.41 26.29 6.39
C GLY A 165 3.31 26.47 7.43
N PHE A 166 3.42 27.53 8.25
CA PHE A 166 2.46 27.81 9.33
C PHE A 166 1.10 28.35 8.84
N SER A 167 0.97 28.69 7.56
CA SER A 167 -0.26 29.22 6.95
C SER A 167 -0.66 28.43 5.70
N ILE A 168 -1.97 28.33 5.43
CA ILE A 168 -2.52 27.64 4.26
C ILE A 168 -1.98 28.26 2.95
N THR A 169 -1.90 29.59 2.90
CA THR A 169 -1.32 30.32 1.76
C THR A 169 0.16 30.02 1.57
N GLY A 170 0.93 29.89 2.66
CA GLY A 170 2.31 29.40 2.63
C GLY A 170 2.41 27.98 2.09
N LYS A 171 1.61 27.05 2.62
CA LYS A 171 1.56 25.64 2.17
C LYS A 171 1.24 25.53 0.67
N ILE A 172 0.23 26.28 0.19
CA ILE A 172 -0.15 26.33 -1.24
C ILE A 172 0.98 26.94 -2.10
N LYS A 173 1.58 28.06 -1.68
CA LYS A 173 2.67 28.72 -2.42
C LYS A 173 3.88 27.79 -2.57
N THR A 174 4.30 27.13 -1.49
CA THR A 174 5.37 26.12 -1.54
C THR A 174 5.00 24.96 -2.47
N ALA A 175 3.77 24.44 -2.38
CA ALA A 175 3.33 23.33 -3.22
C ALA A 175 3.29 23.68 -4.72
N LEU A 176 2.85 24.90 -5.08
CA LEU A 176 2.90 25.38 -6.45
C LEU A 176 4.33 25.56 -6.96
N ILE A 177 5.24 26.11 -6.15
CA ILE A 177 6.65 26.30 -6.54
C ILE A 177 7.35 24.95 -6.75
N GLU A 178 7.20 23.99 -5.82
CA GLU A 178 7.80 22.64 -5.96
C GLU A 178 7.31 21.94 -7.24
N ASN A 179 6.00 21.98 -7.52
CA ASN A 179 5.43 21.38 -8.72
C ASN A 179 5.80 22.16 -10.01
N ALA A 180 5.86 23.49 -9.97
CA ALA A 180 6.25 24.30 -11.12
C ALA A 180 7.72 24.07 -11.52
N ILE A 181 8.62 23.85 -10.56
CA ILE A 181 10.01 23.45 -10.83
C ILE A 181 10.02 22.07 -11.49
N TYR A 182 9.30 21.09 -10.92
CA TYR A 182 9.21 19.74 -11.48
C TYR A 182 8.66 19.73 -12.91
N TYR A 183 7.49 20.32 -13.17
CA TYR A 183 6.91 20.36 -14.51
C TYR A 183 7.68 21.26 -15.48
N GLY A 184 8.33 22.32 -14.99
CA GLY A 184 9.21 23.17 -15.79
C GLY A 184 10.38 22.40 -16.39
N THR A 185 11.02 21.48 -15.65
CA THR A 185 12.11 20.66 -16.19
C THR A 185 11.61 19.65 -17.23
N TYR A 186 10.45 19.01 -17.02
CA TYR A 186 9.84 18.15 -18.05
C TYR A 186 9.47 18.93 -19.31
N LEU A 187 8.92 20.14 -19.18
CA LEU A 187 8.55 20.98 -20.31
C LEU A 187 9.78 21.42 -21.12
N LEU A 188 10.91 21.72 -20.46
CA LEU A 188 12.18 22.01 -21.13
C LEU A 188 12.68 20.79 -21.91
N ILE A 189 12.75 19.62 -21.28
CA ILE A 189 13.19 18.37 -21.93
C ILE A 189 12.29 18.02 -23.12
N PHE A 190 10.98 18.08 -22.95
CA PHE A 190 10.01 17.82 -24.01
C PHE A 190 10.11 18.84 -25.15
N GLY A 191 10.30 20.14 -24.82
CA GLY A 191 10.55 21.19 -25.80
C GLY A 191 11.81 20.96 -26.63
N ALA A 192 12.91 20.53 -26.00
CA ALA A 192 14.14 20.18 -26.70
C ALA A 192 13.95 18.99 -27.65
N PHE A 193 13.21 17.95 -27.23
CA PHE A 193 12.84 16.84 -28.13
C PHE A 193 11.92 17.27 -29.28
N LEU A 194 10.95 18.16 -29.03
CA LEU A 194 10.10 18.70 -30.10
C LEU A 194 10.89 19.53 -31.12
N ILE A 195 11.84 20.36 -30.67
CA ILE A 195 12.74 21.11 -31.56
C ILE A 195 13.57 20.12 -32.40
N TYR A 196 14.13 19.08 -31.79
CA TYR A 196 14.86 18.04 -32.51
C TYR A 196 14.00 17.36 -33.59
N VAL A 197 12.76 16.98 -33.29
CA VAL A 197 11.87 16.36 -34.28
C VAL A 197 11.43 17.36 -35.37
N ALA A 198 11.15 18.61 -35.02
CA ALA A 198 10.73 19.65 -35.96
C ALA A 198 11.83 20.09 -36.93
N VAL A 199 13.10 19.99 -36.53
CA VAL A 199 14.26 20.30 -37.39
C VAL A 199 14.57 19.15 -38.36
N ASN A 200 14.11 17.92 -38.09
CA ASN A 200 14.32 16.79 -38.98
C ASN A 200 13.33 16.81 -40.17
N PRO A 201 13.79 17.00 -41.43
CA PRO A 201 12.92 17.22 -42.59
C PRO A 201 12.07 16.00 -43.01
N HIS A 202 12.21 14.86 -42.33
CA HIS A 202 11.42 13.65 -42.56
C HIS A 202 10.13 13.59 -41.72
N PHE A 203 9.92 14.50 -40.76
CA PHE A 203 8.77 14.46 -39.84
C PHE A 203 7.86 15.68 -39.93
N ASN A 204 6.76 15.56 -40.69
CA ASN A 204 5.70 16.57 -40.74
C ASN A 204 4.77 16.45 -39.52
N LEU A 205 5.08 17.17 -38.44
CA LEU A 205 4.32 17.16 -37.19
C LEU A 205 2.92 17.78 -37.34
N GLN A 206 1.88 16.95 -37.37
CA GLN A 206 0.49 17.40 -37.24
C GLN A 206 0.03 17.43 -35.78
N TRP A 207 -0.91 18.32 -35.43
CA TRP A 207 -1.46 18.44 -34.06
C TRP A 207 -1.99 17.11 -33.50
N ASN A 208 -2.70 16.32 -34.33
CA ASN A 208 -3.24 15.01 -33.93
C ASN A 208 -2.13 13.98 -33.63
N GLN A 209 -1.00 14.05 -34.34
CA GLN A 209 0.18 13.24 -34.06
C GLN A 209 0.86 13.71 -32.78
N LEU A 210 0.99 15.02 -32.55
CA LEU A 210 1.53 15.58 -31.31
C LEU A 210 0.71 15.17 -30.08
N GLN A 211 -0.62 15.21 -30.17
CA GLN A 211 -1.51 14.71 -29.12
C GLN A 211 -1.26 13.21 -28.84
N THR A 212 -1.09 12.41 -29.90
CA THR A 212 -0.83 10.97 -29.76
C THR A 212 0.56 10.69 -29.18
N ILE A 213 1.58 11.45 -29.57
CA ILE A 213 2.94 11.41 -28.97
C ILE A 213 2.87 11.76 -27.49
N GLY A 214 2.12 12.80 -27.11
CA GLY A 214 1.91 13.19 -25.71
C GLY A 214 1.24 12.09 -24.88
N ILE A 215 0.21 11.43 -25.43
CA ILE A 215 -0.46 10.29 -24.78
C ILE A 215 0.48 9.09 -24.67
N ALA A 216 1.25 8.76 -25.72
CA ALA A 216 2.23 7.68 -25.67
C ALA A 216 3.31 7.95 -24.61
N ALA A 217 3.92 9.15 -24.62
CA ALA A 217 4.95 9.57 -23.70
C ALA A 217 4.47 9.63 -22.22
N ALA A 218 3.22 10.03 -21.97
CA ALA A 218 2.64 10.00 -20.63
C ALA A 218 2.52 8.55 -20.07
N ASN A 219 2.38 7.56 -20.97
CA ASN A 219 2.20 6.16 -20.60
C ASN A 219 3.50 5.34 -20.60
N THR A 220 4.58 5.76 -21.28
CA THR A 220 5.85 4.99 -21.32
C THR A 220 6.47 4.76 -19.94
N TRP A 221 6.38 5.75 -19.04
CA TRP A 221 6.86 5.59 -17.66
C TRP A 221 6.06 4.56 -16.87
N GLY A 222 4.72 4.58 -17.00
CA GLY A 222 3.85 3.57 -16.41
C GLY A 222 4.11 2.17 -16.98
N LEU A 223 4.47 2.09 -18.27
CA LEU A 223 4.76 0.85 -18.99
C LEU A 223 6.10 0.24 -18.54
N PHE A 224 7.14 1.06 -18.33
CA PHE A 224 8.39 0.63 -17.71
C PHE A 224 8.17 0.11 -16.28
N LEU A 225 7.39 0.84 -15.47
CA LEU A 225 7.04 0.39 -14.12
C LEU A 225 6.19 -0.91 -14.13
N LEU A 226 5.31 -1.08 -15.12
CA LEU A 226 4.54 -2.31 -15.30
C LEU A 226 5.48 -3.50 -15.55
N VAL A 227 6.46 -3.37 -16.46
CA VAL A 227 7.46 -4.43 -16.73
C VAL A 227 8.18 -4.87 -15.46
N LEU A 228 8.64 -3.91 -14.64
CA LEU A 228 9.32 -4.20 -13.37
C LEU A 228 8.40 -4.88 -12.34
N LEU A 229 7.21 -4.33 -12.11
CA LEU A 229 6.29 -4.82 -11.07
C LEU A 229 5.62 -6.13 -11.45
N LEU A 230 5.28 -6.33 -12.73
CA LEU A 230 4.74 -7.58 -13.25
C LEU A 230 5.80 -8.68 -13.21
N GLY A 231 7.02 -8.43 -13.71
CA GLY A 231 8.11 -9.40 -13.70
C GLY A 231 8.50 -9.86 -12.29
N TYR A 232 8.49 -8.96 -11.31
CA TYR A 232 8.67 -9.29 -9.90
C TYR A 232 7.46 -10.06 -9.32
N GLY A 233 6.24 -9.57 -9.57
CA GLY A 233 5.00 -10.12 -9.03
C GLY A 233 4.65 -11.52 -9.52
N LEU A 234 4.98 -11.85 -10.78
CA LEU A 234 4.78 -13.19 -11.35
C LEU A 234 5.58 -14.27 -10.60
N VAL A 235 6.72 -13.91 -10.02
CA VAL A 235 7.60 -14.86 -9.30
C VAL A 235 7.40 -14.79 -7.79
N GLU A 236 7.37 -13.59 -7.21
CA GLU A 236 7.37 -13.44 -5.76
C GLU A 236 6.02 -13.78 -5.11
N ILE A 237 4.89 -13.61 -5.81
CA ILE A 237 3.58 -13.96 -5.25
C ILE A 237 3.41 -15.48 -5.01
N PRO A 238 3.56 -16.38 -6.00
CA PRO A 238 3.49 -17.82 -5.74
C PRO A 238 4.58 -18.28 -4.75
N ARG A 239 5.82 -17.74 -4.86
CA ARG A 239 6.90 -18.01 -3.89
C ARG A 239 6.52 -17.61 -2.46
N SER A 240 5.91 -16.44 -2.28
CA SER A 240 5.49 -15.93 -0.97
C SER A 240 4.45 -16.82 -0.31
N HIS A 241 3.50 -17.37 -1.07
CA HIS A 241 2.52 -18.33 -0.55
C HIS A 241 3.15 -19.70 -0.27
N TRP A 242 4.03 -20.19 -1.15
CA TRP A 242 4.75 -21.45 -0.96
C TRP A 242 5.65 -21.42 0.28
N ASN A 243 6.45 -20.36 0.45
CA ASN A 243 7.31 -20.18 1.61
C ASN A 243 6.48 -19.94 2.89
N GLY A 244 5.33 -19.27 2.80
CA GLY A 244 4.39 -19.13 3.93
C GLY A 244 3.81 -20.46 4.42
N ALA A 245 3.83 -21.51 3.59
CA ALA A 245 3.39 -22.87 3.94
C ALA A 245 4.53 -23.83 4.37
N LYS A 246 5.76 -23.32 4.49
CA LYS A 246 6.88 -24.05 5.10
C LYS A 246 6.83 -23.87 6.62
N ARG A 247 6.86 -24.98 7.35
CA ARG A 247 6.96 -24.99 8.82
C ARG A 247 8.17 -24.17 9.28
N GLY A 248 8.00 -23.37 10.33
CA GLY A 248 9.05 -22.52 10.91
C GLY A 248 9.51 -21.33 10.06
N TYR A 249 9.40 -21.35 8.72
CA TYR A 249 9.93 -20.29 7.85
C TYR A 249 9.34 -18.91 8.17
N LEU A 250 8.02 -18.83 8.39
CA LEU A 250 7.37 -17.56 8.70
C LEU A 250 7.80 -17.01 10.08
N LEU A 251 8.01 -17.89 11.07
CA LEU A 251 8.52 -17.52 12.39
C LEU A 251 9.96 -17.00 12.31
N MET A 252 10.84 -17.74 11.62
CA MET A 252 12.23 -17.34 11.38
C MET A 252 12.31 -15.99 10.64
N LYS A 253 11.49 -15.81 9.61
CA LYS A 253 11.36 -14.54 8.86
C LYS A 253 10.88 -13.39 9.75
N THR A 254 10.01 -13.67 10.72
CA THR A 254 9.59 -12.66 11.71
C THR A 254 10.73 -12.28 12.65
N TYR A 255 11.54 -13.23 13.14
CA TYR A 255 12.74 -12.92 13.95
C TYR A 255 13.73 -12.02 13.18
N PHE A 256 14.07 -12.37 11.94
CA PHE A 256 14.96 -11.55 11.10
C PHE A 256 14.42 -10.13 10.86
N LYS A 257 13.10 -9.99 10.68
CA LYS A 257 12.45 -8.67 10.59
C LYS A 257 12.44 -7.93 11.92
N ALA A 258 12.44 -8.63 13.05
CA ALA A 258 12.46 -8.02 14.37
C ALA A 258 13.81 -7.35 14.67
N ALA A 259 14.93 -8.00 14.35
CA ALA A 259 16.26 -7.39 14.44
C ALA A 259 16.33 -6.10 13.59
N LYS A 260 16.01 -6.19 12.29
CA LYS A 260 16.04 -5.02 11.38
C LYS A 260 15.12 -3.88 11.81
N LEU A 261 13.90 -4.20 12.28
CA LEU A 261 12.95 -3.19 12.73
C LEU A 261 13.39 -2.54 14.06
N MET A 262 14.12 -3.26 14.91
CA MET A 262 14.70 -2.67 16.12
C MET A 262 15.80 -1.66 15.82
N THR A 263 16.65 -1.91 14.82
CA THR A 263 17.59 -0.89 14.32
C THR A 263 16.81 0.31 13.75
N GLU A 264 15.87 0.10 12.82
CA GLU A 264 15.03 1.17 12.25
C GLU A 264 14.27 1.97 13.33
N LYS A 265 13.91 1.34 14.45
CA LYS A 265 13.26 1.96 15.61
C LYS A 265 14.24 2.78 16.44
N ALA A 266 15.40 2.24 16.79
CA ALA A 266 16.45 2.94 17.54
C ALA A 266 16.90 4.20 16.78
N ASP A 267 17.21 4.08 15.48
CA ASP A 267 17.52 5.21 14.60
C ASP A 267 16.43 6.29 14.67
N ALA A 268 15.15 5.89 14.68
CA ALA A 268 14.01 6.82 14.73
C ALA A 268 13.74 7.43 16.11
N GLU A 269 14.29 6.84 17.17
CA GLU A 269 14.22 7.32 18.56
C GLU A 269 15.33 8.36 18.80
N GLU A 270 16.56 8.07 18.38
CA GLU A 270 17.70 9.01 18.35
C GLU A 270 17.42 10.25 17.49
N ASN A 271 16.98 10.07 16.23
CA ASN A 271 16.59 11.17 15.34
C ASN A 271 15.40 12.00 15.88
N LEU A 272 14.61 11.46 16.82
CA LEU A 272 13.56 12.23 17.50
C LEU A 272 14.18 13.06 18.63
N GLU A 273 15.06 12.47 19.44
CA GLU A 273 15.77 13.14 20.53
C GLU A 273 16.58 14.35 20.04
N ASP A 274 17.38 14.19 18.97
CA ASP A 274 18.12 15.29 18.32
C ASP A 274 17.22 16.48 17.96
N VAL A 275 16.10 16.19 17.29
CA VAL A 275 15.15 17.20 16.83
C VAL A 275 14.39 17.82 18.01
N MET A 276 14.14 17.09 19.09
CA MET A 276 13.57 17.65 20.32
C MET A 276 14.59 18.57 21.03
N GLU A 277 15.89 18.29 20.94
CA GLU A 277 16.93 19.19 21.45
C GLU A 277 17.04 20.48 20.60
N GLU A 278 16.96 20.39 19.27
CA GLU A 278 16.86 21.57 18.38
C GLU A 278 15.63 22.43 18.74
N VAL A 279 14.46 21.80 18.94
CA VAL A 279 13.23 22.50 19.38
C VAL A 279 13.43 23.17 20.73
N ARG A 280 14.08 22.50 21.68
CA ARG A 280 14.37 23.06 23.00
C ARG A 280 15.25 24.31 22.92
N LYS A 281 16.39 24.23 22.21
CA LYS A 281 17.31 25.37 21.98
C LYS A 281 16.59 26.55 21.32
N VAL A 282 15.74 26.29 20.33
CA VAL A 282 14.94 27.32 19.66
C VAL A 282 13.88 27.92 20.58
N ASN A 283 13.20 27.11 21.40
CA ASN A 283 12.22 27.56 22.38
C ASN A 283 12.84 28.46 23.47
N GLU A 284 14.00 28.07 24.00
CA GLU A 284 14.77 28.86 24.97
C GLU A 284 15.28 30.19 24.37
N SER A 285 15.62 30.23 23.07
CA SER A 285 16.10 31.46 22.41
C SER A 285 15.04 32.55 22.14
N ILE A 286 13.74 32.21 22.11
CA ILE A 286 12.68 33.16 21.71
C ILE A 286 11.83 33.62 22.91
N LYS A 287 12.11 34.85 23.38
CA LYS A 287 11.33 35.55 24.41
C LYS A 287 9.83 35.63 24.04
N TYR A 288 8.97 35.59 25.07
CA TYR A 288 7.50 35.54 24.96
C TYR A 288 6.86 36.60 24.04
N ASN A 289 7.44 37.80 23.96
CA ASN A 289 6.90 38.93 23.21
C ASN A 289 7.22 38.92 21.70
N HIS A 290 8.01 37.95 21.21
CA HIS A 290 8.47 37.93 19.82
C HIS A 290 7.38 37.40 18.85
N PRO A 291 7.17 37.98 17.65
CA PRO A 291 6.13 37.54 16.71
C PRO A 291 6.25 36.07 16.28
N LEU A 292 7.46 35.51 16.24
CA LEU A 292 7.69 34.09 15.93
C LEU A 292 7.26 33.13 17.06
N ARG A 293 6.89 33.61 18.25
CA ARG A 293 6.48 32.75 19.37
C ARG A 293 5.29 31.87 19.00
N LYS A 294 4.31 32.41 18.26
CA LYS A 294 3.17 31.65 17.72
C LYS A 294 3.59 30.47 16.84
N CYS A 295 4.70 30.59 16.11
CA CYS A 295 5.24 29.52 15.28
C CYS A 295 5.87 28.42 16.15
N ILE A 296 6.57 28.77 17.23
CA ILE A 296 7.11 27.81 18.20
C ILE A 296 5.99 27.11 18.98
N ASP A 297 4.99 27.85 19.48
CA ASP A 297 3.84 27.26 20.19
C ASP A 297 3.08 26.26 19.31
N THR A 298 3.13 26.45 17.98
CA THR A 298 2.60 25.51 16.98
C THR A 298 3.49 24.27 16.83
N ILE A 299 4.82 24.43 16.78
CA ILE A 299 5.77 23.30 16.77
C ILE A 299 5.62 22.46 18.04
N LEU A 300 5.58 23.09 19.22
CA LEU A 300 5.45 22.42 20.52
C LEU A 300 4.20 21.55 20.59
N LYS A 301 3.07 21.98 20.01
CA LYS A 301 1.84 21.18 19.91
C LYS A 301 1.99 19.89 19.08
N LYS A 302 3.01 19.78 18.23
CA LYS A 302 3.33 18.56 17.47
C LYS A 302 4.29 17.62 18.20
N CYS A 303 5.03 18.10 19.18
CA CYS A 303 5.91 17.28 20.01
C CYS A 303 5.11 16.27 20.86
N PRO A 304 5.68 15.11 21.23
CA PRO A 304 5.02 14.17 22.14
C PRO A 304 4.84 14.80 23.53
N THR A 305 3.80 14.38 24.27
CA THR A 305 3.46 14.93 25.59
C THR A 305 4.60 14.83 26.60
N GLU A 306 5.35 13.73 26.58
CA GLU A 306 6.54 13.54 27.43
C GLU A 306 7.62 14.62 27.22
N TYR A 307 7.77 15.12 25.99
CA TYR A 307 8.70 16.21 25.68
C TYR A 307 8.09 17.58 26.00
N GLN A 308 6.78 17.77 25.78
CA GLN A 308 6.06 18.98 26.17
C GLN A 308 6.18 19.24 27.67
N GLU A 309 5.99 18.22 28.51
CA GLU A 309 6.13 18.33 29.98
C GLU A 309 7.56 18.64 30.42
N ARG A 310 8.58 18.05 29.76
CA ARG A 310 9.99 18.33 30.03
C ARG A 310 10.39 19.76 29.62
N MET A 311 9.87 20.27 28.50
CA MET A 311 10.12 21.62 28.01
C MET A 311 9.39 22.70 28.82
N GLY A 312 8.20 22.38 29.35
CA GLY A 312 7.39 23.33 30.12
C GLY A 312 7.92 23.64 31.52
N ARG A 313 8.66 22.72 32.17
CA ARG A 313 9.14 22.88 33.56
C ARG A 313 10.32 23.83 33.74
N ASN A 314 11.03 24.19 32.67
CA ASN A 314 12.28 24.96 32.75
C ASN A 314 12.12 26.41 32.27
N MET A 315 10.89 26.90 32.17
CA MET A 315 10.56 28.22 31.58
C MET A 315 10.23 29.30 32.61
N ASP A 316 10.20 28.96 33.90
CA ASP A 316 9.74 29.84 34.98
C ASP A 316 10.90 30.58 35.69
N ASP A 317 12.16 30.14 35.53
CA ASP A 317 13.32 30.58 36.33
C ASP A 317 14.32 31.52 35.60
N TYR A 318 14.01 32.04 34.40
CA TYR A 318 14.98 32.85 33.64
C TYR A 318 14.95 34.33 34.02
N GLU A 319 15.71 34.71 35.06
CA GLU A 319 16.01 36.12 35.37
C GLU A 319 16.79 36.81 34.23
N ASP A 320 16.59 38.13 34.06
CA ASP A 320 17.19 38.94 32.99
C ASP A 320 18.70 39.22 33.24
N PHE A 321 19.54 38.19 33.12
CA PHE A 321 21.00 38.34 33.04
C PHE A 321 21.57 37.92 31.68
N ASP A 322 22.55 38.72 31.23
CA ASP A 322 23.26 38.71 29.94
C ASP A 322 22.44 39.01 28.68
N GLU A 323 22.68 40.21 28.15
CA GLU A 323 22.36 40.67 26.80
C GLU A 323 23.24 39.99 25.73
N LYS A 324 23.45 38.68 25.84
CA LYS A 324 24.11 37.88 24.79
C LYS A 324 23.28 37.96 23.53
N GLN A 325 23.97 38.20 22.42
CA GLN A 325 23.42 38.56 21.11
C GLN A 325 22.72 37.35 20.47
N ASN A 326 21.56 36.97 21.00
CA ASN A 326 20.78 35.82 20.57
C ASN A 326 20.38 35.99 19.10
N SER A 327 21.05 35.24 18.23
CA SER A 327 20.77 35.20 16.80
C SER A 327 19.41 34.53 16.56
N TYR A 328 18.36 35.35 16.51
CA TYR A 328 17.00 34.85 16.36
C TYR A 328 16.85 34.02 15.07
N PRO A 329 16.36 32.77 15.16
CA PRO A 329 16.26 31.91 13.99
C PRO A 329 15.24 32.46 12.98
N SER A 330 15.61 32.42 11.70
CA SER A 330 14.76 32.93 10.62
C SER A 330 13.44 32.16 10.48
N GLU A 331 12.38 32.80 9.98
CA GLU A 331 11.09 32.12 9.71
C GLU A 331 11.28 30.88 8.80
N LYS A 332 12.19 30.94 7.82
CA LYS A 332 12.55 29.79 6.97
C LYS A 332 13.17 28.64 7.77
N SER A 333 13.98 28.95 8.78
CA SER A 333 14.55 27.98 9.71
C SER A 333 13.46 27.34 10.56
N LEU A 334 12.50 28.11 11.09
CA LEU A 334 11.35 27.57 11.84
C LEU A 334 10.47 26.67 10.95
N VAL A 335 10.23 27.04 9.69
CA VAL A 335 9.47 26.21 8.72
C VAL A 335 10.21 24.88 8.44
N LYS A 336 11.55 24.90 8.37
CA LYS A 336 12.37 23.69 8.21
C LYS A 336 12.30 22.80 9.47
N LEU A 337 12.46 23.39 10.66
CA LEU A 337 12.37 22.71 11.94
C LEU A 337 10.98 22.09 12.15
N HIS A 338 9.91 22.83 11.88
CA HIS A 338 8.53 22.31 11.95
C HIS A 338 8.33 21.09 11.04
N LYS A 339 8.89 21.13 9.81
CA LYS A 339 8.88 20.00 8.88
C LYS A 339 9.70 18.80 9.39
N GLN A 340 10.83 19.03 10.06
CA GLN A 340 11.64 17.99 10.71
C GLN A 340 10.86 17.34 11.87
N VAL A 341 10.27 18.13 12.77
CA VAL A 341 9.46 17.67 13.91
C VAL A 341 8.29 16.80 13.47
N ILE A 342 7.51 17.24 12.47
CA ILE A 342 6.40 16.43 11.95
C ILE A 342 6.90 15.06 11.46
N TYR A 343 8.02 15.03 10.73
CA TYR A 343 8.58 13.80 10.18
C TYR A 343 9.20 12.88 11.24
N SER A 344 9.95 13.39 12.22
CA SER A 344 10.57 12.58 13.27
C SER A 344 9.51 11.96 14.20
N VAL A 345 8.54 12.75 14.67
CA VAL A 345 7.42 12.26 15.50
C VAL A 345 6.60 11.20 14.76
N GLN A 346 6.33 11.42 13.46
CA GLN A 346 5.62 10.46 12.62
C GLN A 346 6.43 9.16 12.41
N ARG A 347 7.74 9.27 12.16
CA ARG A 347 8.63 8.11 11.97
C ARG A 347 8.74 7.27 13.24
N HIS A 348 8.97 7.90 14.39
CA HIS A 348 9.04 7.23 15.70
C HIS A 348 7.73 6.51 16.04
N ARG A 349 6.58 7.19 15.92
CA ARG A 349 5.26 6.57 16.16
C ARG A 349 5.02 5.38 15.24
N ARG A 350 5.42 5.49 13.97
CA ARG A 350 5.27 4.43 12.98
C ARG A 350 6.12 3.20 13.33
N THR A 351 7.41 3.37 13.61
CA THR A 351 8.30 2.26 13.99
C THR A 351 7.86 1.61 15.31
N GLN A 352 7.39 2.41 16.28
CA GLN A 352 6.81 1.92 17.53
C GLN A 352 5.57 1.05 17.30
N VAL A 353 4.62 1.47 16.46
CA VAL A 353 3.41 0.66 16.15
C VAL A 353 3.77 -0.58 15.33
N GLN A 354 4.66 -0.46 14.34
CA GLN A 354 5.17 -1.62 13.59
C GLN A 354 5.83 -2.65 14.51
N TRP A 355 6.57 -2.19 15.54
CA TRP A 355 7.20 -3.07 16.52
C TRP A 355 6.15 -3.88 17.30
N GLN A 356 5.08 -3.24 17.78
CA GLN A 356 4.02 -3.97 18.51
C GLN A 356 3.32 -5.01 17.62
N ILE A 357 2.97 -4.66 16.38
CA ILE A 357 2.36 -5.59 15.41
C ILE A 357 3.29 -6.79 15.13
N LEU A 358 4.61 -6.53 15.00
CA LEU A 358 5.58 -7.57 14.73
C LEU A 358 5.81 -8.48 15.94
N LEU A 359 5.76 -7.94 17.17
CA LEU A 359 5.78 -8.72 18.42
C LEU A 359 4.54 -9.62 18.53
N GLU A 360 3.34 -9.10 18.26
CA GLU A 360 2.09 -9.87 18.24
C GLU A 360 2.16 -11.00 17.20
N GLN A 361 2.61 -10.69 15.98
CA GLN A 361 2.84 -11.70 14.95
C GLN A 361 3.89 -12.74 15.39
N ALA A 362 4.95 -12.35 16.10
CA ALA A 362 5.96 -13.27 16.60
C ALA A 362 5.41 -14.22 17.66
N PHE A 363 4.71 -13.70 18.67
CA PHE A 363 4.12 -14.51 19.73
C PHE A 363 3.08 -15.49 19.19
N TYR A 364 2.22 -15.03 18.28
CA TYR A 364 1.27 -15.89 17.59
C TYR A 364 1.96 -17.04 16.84
N LEU A 365 3.05 -16.76 16.12
CA LEU A 365 3.79 -17.79 15.38
C LEU A 365 4.61 -18.73 16.29
N GLU A 366 5.09 -18.26 17.45
CA GLU A 366 5.63 -19.13 18.49
C GLU A 366 4.56 -20.09 19.02
N ASP A 367 3.34 -19.60 19.23
CA ASP A 367 2.24 -20.38 19.79
C ASP A 367 1.71 -21.41 18.78
N VAL A 368 1.57 -21.06 17.51
CA VAL A 368 1.33 -22.03 16.42
C VAL A 368 2.41 -23.11 16.40
N ALA A 369 3.69 -22.75 16.53
CA ALA A 369 4.80 -23.72 16.52
C ALA A 369 4.77 -24.65 17.74
N LYS A 370 4.46 -24.15 18.94
CA LYS A 370 4.26 -24.99 20.13
C LYS A 370 3.06 -25.92 20.00
N ASN A 371 1.92 -25.40 19.54
CA ASN A 371 0.67 -26.14 19.39
C ASN A 371 0.75 -27.21 18.28
N GLU A 372 1.59 -27.02 17.25
CA GLU A 372 1.92 -28.06 16.28
C GLU A 372 2.73 -29.22 16.89
N THR A 373 3.55 -28.95 17.92
CA THR A 373 4.31 -29.98 18.65
C THR A 373 3.56 -30.61 19.84
N SER A 374 2.44 -30.02 20.28
CA SER A 374 1.69 -30.53 21.42
C SER A 374 0.87 -31.77 21.08
N ALA A 375 0.78 -32.72 22.02
CA ALA A 375 -0.11 -33.87 21.91
C ALA A 375 -1.60 -33.48 22.07
N THR A 376 -1.90 -32.34 22.70
CA THR A 376 -3.26 -31.82 22.87
C THR A 376 -3.69 -31.05 21.63
N ARG A 377 -4.71 -31.52 20.90
CA ARG A 377 -5.30 -30.83 19.73
C ARG A 377 -6.19 -29.62 20.11
N GLN A 378 -5.70 -28.80 21.02
CA GLN A 378 -6.34 -27.57 21.48
C GLN A 378 -5.33 -26.45 21.30
N PHE A 379 -5.73 -25.37 20.66
CA PHE A 379 -4.88 -24.20 20.50
C PHE A 379 -4.79 -23.44 21.83
N VAL A 380 -3.56 -23.26 22.33
CA VAL A 380 -3.27 -22.49 23.55
C VAL A 380 -2.47 -21.25 23.15
N HIS A 381 -3.00 -20.07 23.48
CA HIS A 381 -2.33 -18.78 23.29
C HIS A 381 -1.46 -18.46 24.53
N THR A 382 -0.24 -17.95 24.36
CA THR A 382 0.60 -17.50 25.50
C THR A 382 0.02 -16.24 26.14
N PHE A 383 -0.53 -15.33 25.32
CA PHE A 383 -1.16 -14.09 25.77
C PHE A 383 -2.62 -14.09 25.31
N GLN A 384 -3.55 -13.70 26.18
CA GLN A 384 -4.96 -13.61 25.81
C GLN A 384 -5.20 -12.39 24.90
N SER A 385 -5.80 -12.60 23.72
CA SER A 385 -6.12 -11.51 22.79
C SER A 385 -6.93 -10.40 23.47
N GLN A 386 -6.49 -9.15 23.31
CA GLN A 386 -7.14 -7.99 23.93
C GLN A 386 -8.46 -7.57 23.25
N GLU A 387 -8.78 -8.09 22.07
CA GLU A 387 -10.07 -7.81 21.44
C GLU A 387 -11.20 -8.67 22.05
N PRO A 388 -12.37 -8.08 22.37
CA PRO A 388 -13.53 -8.85 22.76
C PRO A 388 -14.09 -9.55 21.53
N GLU A 389 -13.67 -10.81 21.30
CA GLU A 389 -14.27 -11.62 20.24
C GLU A 389 -15.79 -11.64 20.39
N ASN A 390 -16.49 -11.31 19.30
CA ASN A 390 -17.94 -11.36 19.28
C ASN A 390 -18.38 -12.76 19.72
N ARG A 391 -19.28 -12.86 20.72
CA ARG A 391 -19.72 -14.15 21.31
C ARG A 391 -20.15 -15.21 20.28
N ILE A 392 -20.60 -14.77 19.11
CA ILE A 392 -20.96 -15.63 17.97
C ILE A 392 -19.72 -16.29 17.36
N VAL A 393 -18.62 -15.56 17.18
CA VAL A 393 -17.34 -16.11 16.68
C VAL A 393 -16.80 -17.13 17.67
N GLN A 394 -16.74 -16.79 18.96
CA GLN A 394 -16.27 -17.68 20.02
C GLN A 394 -17.09 -18.99 20.14
N TYR A 395 -18.38 -18.98 19.75
CA TYR A 395 -19.22 -20.17 19.71
C TYR A 395 -18.88 -21.13 18.56
N PHE A 396 -18.55 -20.61 17.38
CA PHE A 396 -18.16 -21.42 16.22
C PHE A 396 -16.66 -21.75 16.17
N TYR A 397 -15.82 -20.90 16.75
CA TYR A 397 -14.37 -20.97 16.71
C TYR A 397 -13.83 -21.53 18.03
N THR A 398 -14.08 -22.82 18.26
CA THR A 398 -13.56 -23.52 19.44
C THR A 398 -12.04 -23.76 19.32
N PRO A 399 -11.28 -23.88 20.43
CA PRO A 399 -9.83 -24.10 20.39
C PRO A 399 -9.39 -25.35 19.62
N THR A 400 -10.27 -26.33 19.42
CA THR A 400 -10.03 -27.50 18.57
C THR A 400 -10.17 -27.16 17.09
N VAL A 401 -11.18 -26.36 16.70
CA VAL A 401 -11.36 -25.87 15.32
C VAL A 401 -10.21 -24.93 14.92
N GLU A 402 -9.79 -24.04 15.83
CA GLU A 402 -8.62 -23.18 15.65
C GLU A 402 -7.35 -23.99 15.37
N TRP A 403 -7.10 -25.05 16.14
CA TRP A 403 -5.96 -25.96 15.92
C TRP A 403 -6.01 -26.63 14.54
N TYR A 404 -7.17 -27.15 14.12
CA TYR A 404 -7.34 -27.75 12.79
C TYR A 404 -7.16 -26.74 11.66
N TRP A 405 -7.62 -25.50 11.84
CA TRP A 405 -7.46 -24.44 10.86
C TRP A 405 -5.99 -24.02 10.72
N GLU A 406 -5.32 -23.67 11.82
CA GLU A 406 -3.98 -23.08 11.79
C GLU A 406 -2.86 -24.09 11.59
N CYS A 407 -2.90 -25.24 12.28
CA CYS A 407 -1.83 -26.24 12.21
C CYS A 407 -1.95 -27.16 10.99
N LEU A 408 -3.17 -27.40 10.47
CA LEU A 408 -3.39 -28.35 9.37
C LEU A 408 -3.90 -27.69 8.08
N LEU A 409 -5.08 -27.05 8.09
CA LEU A 409 -5.74 -26.60 6.85
C LEU A 409 -4.99 -25.44 6.18
N ARG A 410 -4.56 -24.45 6.94
CA ARG A 410 -3.92 -23.23 6.42
C ARG A 410 -2.61 -23.51 5.65
N PRO A 411 -1.67 -24.35 6.13
CA PRO A 411 -0.50 -24.76 5.34
C PRO A 411 -0.87 -25.45 4.02
N TRP A 412 -1.86 -26.34 4.02
CA TRP A 412 -2.31 -27.03 2.81
C TRP A 412 -2.96 -26.09 1.80
N PHE A 413 -3.87 -25.22 2.26
CA PHE A 413 -4.49 -24.19 1.43
C PHE A 413 -3.45 -23.28 0.76
N CYS A 414 -2.46 -22.79 1.53
CA CYS A 414 -1.37 -21.97 1.00
C CYS A 414 -0.51 -22.71 -0.05
N ARG A 415 -0.30 -24.03 0.08
CA ARG A 415 0.42 -24.82 -0.95
C ARG A 415 -0.38 -24.96 -2.24
N ILE A 416 -1.66 -25.34 -2.15
CA ILE A 416 -2.53 -25.49 -3.31
C ILE A 416 -2.65 -24.14 -4.04
N LEU A 417 -2.90 -23.06 -3.30
CA LEU A 417 -2.96 -21.71 -3.84
C LEU A 417 -1.63 -21.31 -4.52
N ALA A 418 -0.47 -21.60 -3.91
CA ALA A 418 0.82 -21.31 -4.51
C ALA A 418 1.06 -22.08 -5.82
N ILE A 419 0.64 -23.34 -5.91
CA ILE A 419 0.75 -24.15 -7.15
C ILE A 419 -0.15 -23.57 -8.24
N VAL A 420 -1.41 -23.22 -7.92
CA VAL A 420 -2.35 -22.62 -8.87
C VAL A 420 -1.84 -21.26 -9.37
N LEU A 421 -1.34 -20.41 -8.48
CA LEU A 421 -0.75 -19.11 -8.83
C LEU A 421 0.52 -19.28 -9.67
N ALA A 422 1.38 -20.27 -9.37
CA ALA A 422 2.59 -20.55 -10.15
C ALA A 422 2.25 -21.03 -11.57
N ALA A 423 1.26 -21.92 -11.71
CA ALA A 423 0.77 -22.35 -13.01
C ALA A 423 0.22 -21.16 -13.83
N PHE A 424 -0.55 -20.27 -13.19
CA PHE A 424 -1.06 -19.07 -13.86
C PHE A 424 0.06 -18.08 -14.24
N SER A 425 1.08 -17.90 -13.38
CA SER A 425 2.29 -17.14 -13.74
C SER A 425 2.99 -17.69 -14.99
N ILE A 426 3.14 -19.02 -15.10
CA ILE A 426 3.76 -19.66 -16.26
C ILE A 426 2.90 -19.43 -17.52
N ILE A 427 1.57 -19.54 -17.42
CA ILE A 427 0.63 -19.27 -18.52
C ILE A 427 0.74 -17.80 -18.97
N VAL A 428 0.86 -16.85 -18.03
CA VAL A 428 1.09 -15.43 -18.35
C VAL A 428 2.43 -15.24 -19.05
N VAL A 429 3.55 -15.69 -18.47
CA VAL A 429 4.89 -15.55 -19.09
C VAL A 429 4.92 -16.19 -20.48
N TRP A 430 4.33 -17.37 -20.66
CA TRP A 430 4.20 -17.99 -21.99
C TRP A 430 3.41 -17.12 -22.96
N SER A 431 2.29 -16.56 -22.52
CA SER A 431 1.42 -15.71 -23.35
C SER A 431 2.08 -14.36 -23.68
N GLU A 432 2.88 -13.78 -22.77
CA GLU A 432 3.74 -12.63 -23.04
C GLU A 432 4.76 -12.94 -24.15
N CYS A 433 5.47 -14.06 -24.02
CA CYS A 433 6.44 -14.50 -25.02
C CYS A 433 5.84 -14.76 -26.40
N THR A 434 4.54 -15.00 -26.50
CA THR A 434 3.92 -15.56 -27.70
C THR A 434 2.88 -14.68 -28.38
N PHE A 435 2.44 -13.56 -27.77
CA PHE A 435 1.40 -12.71 -28.38
C PHE A 435 1.83 -12.08 -29.71
N PHE A 436 3.14 -11.90 -29.97
CA PHE A 436 3.63 -11.42 -31.26
C PHE A 436 3.34 -12.41 -32.41
N SER A 437 3.15 -13.69 -32.10
CA SER A 437 2.85 -14.73 -33.09
C SER A 437 1.35 -14.75 -33.38
N THR A 438 0.99 -14.11 -34.49
CA THR A 438 -0.41 -13.96 -34.92
C THR A 438 -0.91 -15.17 -35.72
N ARG A 439 0.00 -15.95 -36.32
CA ARG A 439 -0.27 -17.17 -37.09
C ARG A 439 0.93 -18.14 -36.96
N PRO A 440 0.80 -19.28 -36.26
CA PRO A 440 -0.33 -19.70 -35.43
C PRO A 440 -0.52 -18.81 -34.20
N VAL A 441 -1.73 -18.82 -33.61
CA VAL A 441 -2.01 -18.13 -32.35
C VAL A 441 -1.43 -18.98 -31.21
N LEU A 442 -0.38 -18.48 -30.56
CA LEU A 442 0.37 -19.21 -29.54
C LEU A 442 0.09 -18.76 -28.08
N SER A 443 -0.49 -17.57 -27.90
CA SER A 443 -0.98 -17.10 -26.59
C SER A 443 -2.16 -17.95 -26.13
N LEU A 444 -2.06 -18.53 -24.92
CA LEU A 444 -3.08 -19.43 -24.38
C LEU A 444 -4.40 -18.69 -24.11
N PHE A 445 -4.33 -17.44 -23.63
CA PHE A 445 -5.53 -16.61 -23.42
C PHE A 445 -6.24 -16.28 -24.75
N ALA A 446 -5.48 -15.99 -25.81
CA ALA A 446 -6.05 -15.76 -27.14
C ALA A 446 -6.72 -17.03 -27.70
N VAL A 447 -6.12 -18.21 -27.50
CA VAL A 447 -6.71 -19.50 -27.88
C VAL A 447 -8.02 -19.77 -27.14
N PHE A 448 -8.07 -19.56 -25.82
CA PHE A 448 -9.30 -19.74 -25.03
C PHE A 448 -10.43 -18.79 -25.48
N ILE A 449 -10.11 -17.51 -25.74
CA ILE A 449 -11.11 -16.53 -26.19
C ILE A 449 -11.61 -16.87 -27.60
N GLN A 450 -10.73 -17.24 -28.54
CA GLN A 450 -11.14 -17.63 -29.91
C GLN A 450 -11.99 -18.91 -29.93
N LEU A 451 -11.72 -19.88 -29.03
CA LEU A 451 -12.54 -21.08 -28.88
C LEU A 451 -13.93 -20.74 -28.30
N ALA A 452 -13.99 -19.84 -27.34
CA ALA A 452 -15.23 -19.37 -26.73
C ALA A 452 -16.06 -18.49 -27.67
N GLU A 453 -15.42 -17.68 -28.51
CA GLU A 453 -16.05 -16.88 -29.58
C GLU A 453 -16.75 -17.79 -30.60
N ARG A 454 -16.12 -18.90 -31.02
CA ARG A 454 -16.75 -19.91 -31.90
C ARG A 454 -17.98 -20.57 -31.30
N THR A 455 -18.06 -20.66 -29.98
CA THR A 455 -19.18 -21.30 -29.26
C THR A 455 -20.20 -20.31 -28.70
N TYR A 456 -20.00 -19.00 -28.92
CA TYR A 456 -20.85 -17.90 -28.41
C TYR A 456 -21.05 -17.90 -26.88
N ASN A 457 -20.12 -18.48 -26.13
CA ASN A 457 -20.19 -18.59 -24.68
C ASN A 457 -19.66 -17.30 -24.00
N TYR A 458 -20.41 -16.21 -24.09
CA TYR A 458 -20.00 -14.90 -23.56
C TYR A 458 -19.67 -14.92 -22.06
N ILE A 459 -20.37 -15.74 -21.25
CA ILE A 459 -20.08 -15.90 -19.81
C ILE A 459 -18.67 -16.48 -19.61
N TYR A 460 -18.26 -17.45 -20.42
CA TYR A 460 -16.91 -18.00 -20.35
C TYR A 460 -15.85 -16.98 -20.77
N ILE A 461 -16.11 -16.21 -21.83
CA ILE A 461 -15.22 -15.10 -22.26
C ILE A 461 -15.04 -14.11 -21.12
N GLU A 462 -16.14 -13.65 -20.51
CA GLU A 462 -16.15 -12.68 -19.42
C GLU A 462 -15.40 -13.20 -18.19
N MET A 463 -15.67 -14.45 -17.76
CA MET A 463 -14.98 -15.07 -16.62
C MET A 463 -13.49 -15.31 -16.89
N ALA A 464 -13.10 -15.71 -18.10
CA ALA A 464 -11.70 -15.90 -18.48
C ALA A 464 -10.95 -14.55 -18.54
N CYS A 465 -11.56 -13.53 -19.12
CA CYS A 465 -11.05 -12.16 -19.13
C CYS A 465 -10.89 -11.62 -17.71
N PHE A 466 -11.93 -11.77 -16.86
CA PHE A 466 -11.90 -11.38 -15.46
C PHE A 466 -10.77 -12.07 -14.68
N LEU A 467 -10.67 -13.40 -14.76
CA LEU A 467 -9.61 -14.16 -14.08
C LEU A 467 -8.20 -13.67 -14.48
N THR A 468 -8.01 -13.38 -15.77
CA THR A 468 -6.73 -12.91 -16.31
C THR A 468 -6.38 -11.50 -15.82
N ILE A 469 -7.28 -10.52 -15.99
CA ILE A 469 -7.02 -9.15 -15.53
C ILE A 469 -6.91 -9.08 -13.99
N PHE A 470 -7.72 -9.85 -13.26
CA PHE A 470 -7.66 -9.94 -11.80
C PHE A 470 -6.31 -10.47 -11.32
N PHE A 471 -5.77 -11.53 -11.94
CA PHE A 471 -4.45 -12.05 -11.62
C PHE A 471 -3.33 -11.04 -11.94
N LEU A 472 -3.36 -10.42 -13.12
CA LEU A 472 -2.38 -9.38 -13.50
C LEU A 472 -2.43 -8.19 -12.52
N SER A 473 -3.64 -7.75 -12.14
CA SER A 473 -3.85 -6.74 -11.10
C SER A 473 -3.36 -7.18 -9.73
N ILE A 474 -3.50 -8.46 -9.33
CA ILE A 474 -2.89 -8.98 -8.10
C ILE A 474 -1.36 -8.86 -8.19
N CYS A 475 -0.72 -9.34 -9.26
CA CYS A 475 0.73 -9.27 -9.42
C CYS A 475 1.26 -7.84 -9.35
N VAL A 476 0.59 -6.88 -10.00
CA VAL A 476 1.03 -5.48 -10.05
C VAL A 476 0.65 -4.71 -8.78
N TYR A 477 -0.60 -4.79 -8.32
CA TYR A 477 -1.03 -3.99 -7.17
C TYR A 477 -0.49 -4.53 -5.84
N SER A 478 -0.42 -5.86 -5.65
CA SER A 478 0.17 -6.41 -4.41
C SER A 478 1.67 -6.16 -4.29
N THR A 479 2.40 -6.01 -5.41
CA THR A 479 3.79 -5.59 -5.38
C THR A 479 3.93 -4.10 -5.07
N VAL A 480 3.03 -3.24 -5.58
CA VAL A 480 2.91 -1.83 -5.14
C VAL A 480 2.62 -1.70 -3.64
N PHE A 481 1.79 -2.57 -3.05
CA PHE A 481 1.56 -2.59 -1.59
C PHE A 481 2.74 -3.13 -0.77
N ARG A 482 3.66 -3.90 -1.38
CA ARG A 482 4.81 -4.54 -0.69
C ARG A 482 6.13 -3.80 -0.88
N ILE A 483 6.33 -3.09 -1.97
CA ILE A 483 7.61 -2.47 -2.32
C ILE A 483 7.92 -1.30 -1.39
N ARG A 484 9.12 -1.33 -0.79
CA ARG A 484 9.73 -0.19 -0.09
C ARG A 484 10.67 0.51 -1.07
N VAL A 485 10.28 1.66 -1.62
CA VAL A 485 11.16 2.45 -2.49
C VAL A 485 11.91 3.46 -1.62
N PHE A 486 13.07 3.01 -1.14
CA PHE A 486 13.88 3.71 -0.13
C PHE A 486 13.03 4.13 1.10
N ASN A 487 13.39 5.22 1.77
CA ASN A 487 12.60 5.86 2.81
C ASN A 487 11.45 6.75 2.26
N TYR A 488 11.24 6.80 0.93
CA TYR A 488 10.27 7.73 0.31
C TYR A 488 8.86 7.17 0.17
N TYR A 489 8.72 5.86 -0.04
CA TYR A 489 7.42 5.23 -0.23
C TYR A 489 7.30 3.93 0.56
N TYR A 490 6.29 3.88 1.42
CA TYR A 490 5.92 2.71 2.20
C TYR A 490 4.45 2.80 2.65
N LEU A 491 3.71 1.71 2.49
CA LEU A 491 2.35 1.52 3.02
C LEU A 491 2.40 0.70 4.31
N ALA A 492 2.00 1.33 5.41
CA ALA A 492 1.89 0.71 6.73
C ALA A 492 0.42 0.43 7.06
N SER A 493 0.10 -0.80 7.47
CA SER A 493 -1.22 -1.15 7.99
C SER A 493 -1.50 -0.48 9.35
N HIS A 494 -2.73 -0.62 9.84
CA HIS A 494 -3.18 -0.07 11.13
C HIS A 494 -3.09 1.46 11.21
N HIS A 495 -3.55 2.13 10.15
CA HIS A 495 -3.65 3.60 10.07
C HIS A 495 -2.32 4.37 10.15
N GLN A 496 -1.17 3.71 9.97
CA GLN A 496 0.15 4.35 10.06
C GLN A 496 0.74 4.78 8.70
N THR A 497 -0.02 4.73 7.60
CA THR A 497 0.47 5.23 6.30
C THR A 497 0.47 6.75 6.28
N ASP A 498 1.63 7.32 5.94
CA ASP A 498 1.83 8.76 5.81
C ASP A 498 1.05 9.32 4.60
N ALA A 499 0.50 10.54 4.72
CA ALA A 499 -0.27 11.18 3.65
C ALA A 499 0.49 11.23 2.31
N TYR A 500 1.82 11.43 2.34
CA TYR A 500 2.68 11.41 1.16
C TYR A 500 2.70 10.05 0.45
N SER A 501 2.96 8.96 1.20
CA SER A 501 2.95 7.59 0.68
C SER A 501 1.58 7.19 0.15
N LEU A 502 0.51 7.64 0.82
CA LEU A 502 -0.85 7.34 0.42
C LEU A 502 -1.20 7.98 -0.93
N LEU A 503 -0.89 9.27 -1.12
CA LEU A 503 -1.03 9.95 -2.41
C LEU A 503 -0.10 9.35 -3.49
N PHE A 504 1.11 8.91 -3.11
CA PHE A 504 2.04 8.27 -4.03
C PHE A 504 1.46 6.96 -4.57
N SER A 505 0.83 6.14 -3.70
CA SER A 505 0.17 4.91 -4.12
C SER A 505 -0.96 5.17 -5.11
N GLY A 506 -1.79 6.21 -4.88
CA GLY A 506 -2.84 6.61 -5.80
C GLY A 506 -2.29 7.04 -7.16
N MET A 507 -1.20 7.82 -7.17
CA MET A 507 -0.53 8.24 -8.40
C MET A 507 0.06 7.05 -9.15
N LEU A 508 0.65 6.10 -8.42
CA LEU A 508 1.25 4.90 -9.00
C LEU A 508 0.18 3.97 -9.60
N PHE A 509 -0.95 3.75 -8.93
CA PHE A 509 -2.07 2.99 -9.49
C PHE A 509 -2.64 3.66 -10.75
N CYS A 510 -2.89 4.98 -10.74
CA CYS A 510 -3.40 5.69 -11.92
C CYS A 510 -2.41 5.66 -13.11
N ARG A 511 -1.09 5.60 -12.85
CA ARG A 511 -0.05 5.46 -13.89
C ARG A 511 0.10 4.05 -14.44
N LEU A 512 -0.05 3.02 -13.60
CA LEU A 512 0.09 1.62 -14.00
C LEU A 512 -1.14 1.09 -14.73
N THR A 513 -2.31 1.65 -14.42
CA THR A 513 -3.60 1.23 -14.92
C THR A 513 -3.70 1.22 -16.46
N PRO A 514 -3.33 2.29 -17.20
CA PRO A 514 -3.47 2.25 -18.65
C PRO A 514 -2.54 1.25 -19.35
N PRO A 515 -1.24 1.15 -18.98
CA PRO A 515 -0.35 0.06 -19.40
C PRO A 515 -0.90 -1.35 -19.10
N LEU A 516 -1.47 -1.56 -17.91
CA LEU A 516 -2.02 -2.86 -17.50
C LEU A 516 -3.17 -3.31 -18.41
N CYS A 517 -4.03 -2.36 -18.82
CA CYS A 517 -5.10 -2.63 -19.77
C CYS A 517 -4.56 -2.99 -21.16
N LEU A 518 -3.55 -2.28 -21.66
CA LEU A 518 -2.92 -2.60 -22.95
C LEU A 518 -2.25 -3.97 -22.95
N ASN A 519 -1.53 -4.29 -21.87
CA ASN A 519 -0.87 -5.58 -21.69
C ASN A 519 -1.90 -6.74 -21.78
N PHE A 520 -3.00 -6.64 -21.03
CA PHE A 520 -4.11 -7.59 -21.10
C PHE A 520 -4.76 -7.68 -22.51
N LEU A 521 -4.99 -6.55 -23.19
CA LEU A 521 -5.57 -6.52 -24.53
C LEU A 521 -4.62 -7.08 -25.61
N GLY A 522 -3.30 -6.98 -25.40
CA GLY A 522 -2.28 -7.63 -26.21
C GLY A 522 -2.29 -9.15 -26.01
N LEU A 523 -2.22 -9.63 -24.77
CA LEU A 523 -2.29 -11.05 -24.40
C LEU A 523 -3.50 -11.77 -24.99
N THR A 524 -4.66 -11.10 -25.03
CA THR A 524 -5.93 -11.63 -25.53
C THR A 524 -6.12 -11.48 -27.04
N HIS A 525 -5.16 -10.88 -27.76
CA HIS A 525 -5.24 -10.52 -29.19
C HIS A 525 -6.48 -9.66 -29.54
N MET A 526 -7.00 -8.91 -28.57
CA MET A 526 -8.13 -7.99 -28.76
C MET A 526 -7.70 -6.62 -29.27
N ASP A 527 -6.42 -6.25 -29.13
CA ASP A 527 -5.86 -5.07 -29.79
C ASP A 527 -5.69 -5.29 -31.31
N SER A 528 -6.17 -4.32 -32.07
CA SER A 528 -5.97 -4.18 -33.51
C SER A 528 -4.52 -4.14 -33.95
N SER A 529 -3.60 -3.63 -33.12
CA SER A 529 -2.17 -3.52 -33.43
C SER A 529 -1.59 -4.88 -33.87
N ILE A 530 -1.84 -5.91 -33.06
CA ILE A 530 -1.37 -7.28 -33.20
C ILE A 530 -2.26 -8.07 -34.16
N SER A 531 -3.59 -7.91 -34.10
CA SER A 531 -4.52 -8.83 -34.80
C SER A 531 -4.47 -8.76 -36.34
N HIS A 532 -3.90 -7.71 -36.94
CA HIS A 532 -3.81 -7.43 -38.39
C HIS A 532 -5.14 -7.44 -39.20
N GLN A 533 -6.27 -7.83 -38.62
CA GLN A 533 -7.59 -7.76 -39.22
C GLN A 533 -8.28 -6.44 -38.86
N ASN A 534 -8.96 -5.80 -39.83
CA ASN A 534 -9.80 -4.61 -39.61
C ASN A 534 -11.09 -4.98 -38.85
N THR A 535 -10.94 -5.41 -37.60
CA THR A 535 -12.03 -5.71 -36.68
C THR A 535 -12.28 -4.54 -35.73
N GLN A 536 -13.51 -4.44 -35.22
CA GLN A 536 -13.88 -3.40 -34.26
C GLN A 536 -13.02 -3.53 -32.98
N VAL A 537 -12.37 -2.44 -32.60
CA VAL A 537 -11.59 -2.34 -31.34
C VAL A 537 -12.49 -2.18 -30.13
N THR A 538 -11.95 -2.46 -28.95
CA THR A 538 -12.61 -2.13 -27.67
C THR A 538 -12.79 -0.63 -27.50
N ALA A 539 -13.79 -0.22 -26.72
CA ALA A 539 -14.03 1.18 -26.42
C ALA A 539 -12.83 1.80 -25.69
N TYR A 540 -12.15 1.04 -24.83
CA TYR A 540 -10.89 1.42 -24.20
C TYR A 540 -9.80 1.84 -25.21
N THR A 541 -9.46 0.97 -26.17
CA THR A 541 -8.39 1.23 -27.15
C THR A 541 -8.70 2.45 -28.03
N SER A 542 -9.99 2.75 -28.27
CA SER A 542 -10.40 3.95 -29.02
C SER A 542 -10.06 5.28 -28.32
N ILE A 543 -9.86 5.27 -27.00
CA ILE A 543 -9.63 6.48 -26.19
C ILE A 543 -8.18 6.62 -25.79
N MET A 544 -7.50 5.51 -25.47
CA MET A 544 -6.06 5.52 -25.21
C MET A 544 -5.25 5.78 -26.49
N GLY A 545 -5.85 5.56 -27.67
CA GLY A 545 -5.18 5.61 -28.96
C GLY A 545 -4.48 4.29 -29.27
N SER A 546 -4.47 3.90 -30.55
CA SER A 546 -3.68 2.76 -31.00
C SER A 546 -2.21 3.16 -31.07
N MET A 547 -1.32 2.33 -30.49
CA MET A 547 0.13 2.54 -30.56
C MET A 547 0.69 2.58 -32.00
N ARG A 548 -0.11 2.19 -33.00
CA ARG A 548 0.18 2.28 -34.44
C ARG A 548 0.62 3.66 -34.96
N VAL A 549 0.34 4.77 -34.26
CA VAL A 549 0.72 6.12 -34.72
C VAL A 549 2.24 6.37 -34.59
N LEU A 550 2.94 5.57 -33.79
CA LEU A 550 4.40 5.58 -33.66
C LEU A 550 4.95 4.19 -33.97
N SER A 551 4.87 3.74 -35.23
CA SER A 551 5.37 2.41 -35.65
C SER A 551 6.78 2.12 -35.16
N PHE A 552 7.68 3.12 -35.19
CA PHE A 552 9.04 3.01 -34.66
C PHE A 552 9.11 2.57 -33.18
N ILE A 553 8.21 3.05 -32.33
CA ILE A 553 8.13 2.63 -30.92
C ILE A 553 7.36 1.32 -30.80
N ALA A 554 6.27 1.15 -31.54
CA ALA A 554 5.41 -0.04 -31.47
C ALA A 554 6.16 -1.32 -31.90
N ASP A 555 6.89 -1.29 -33.01
CA ASP A 555 7.57 -2.46 -33.57
C ASP A 555 8.69 -2.95 -32.64
N GLY A 556 9.47 -2.02 -32.07
CA GLY A 556 10.44 -2.35 -31.02
C GLY A 556 9.77 -2.82 -29.74
N PHE A 557 8.67 -2.18 -29.32
CA PHE A 557 7.98 -2.50 -28.07
C PHE A 557 7.48 -3.94 -28.03
N TYR A 558 6.82 -4.44 -29.08
CA TYR A 558 6.31 -5.82 -29.11
C TYR A 558 7.42 -6.89 -29.08
N ILE A 559 8.65 -6.54 -29.46
CA ILE A 559 9.81 -7.42 -29.41
C ILE A 559 10.49 -7.35 -28.04
N TYR A 560 10.79 -6.15 -27.54
CA TYR A 560 11.58 -5.98 -26.31
C TYR A 560 10.76 -6.18 -25.02
N TYR A 561 9.47 -5.85 -25.00
CA TYR A 561 8.65 -5.95 -23.79
C TYR A 561 8.55 -7.40 -23.26
N PRO A 562 8.21 -8.43 -24.06
CA PRO A 562 8.22 -9.81 -23.59
C PRO A 562 9.60 -10.25 -23.08
N MET A 563 10.67 -9.91 -23.80
CA MET A 563 12.03 -10.28 -23.40
C MET A 563 12.41 -9.69 -22.05
N LEU A 564 12.08 -8.41 -21.80
CA LEU A 564 12.35 -7.78 -20.50
C LEU A 564 11.55 -8.43 -19.37
N VAL A 565 10.27 -8.76 -19.58
CA VAL A 565 9.46 -9.47 -18.57
C VAL A 565 10.07 -10.83 -18.23
N VAL A 566 10.50 -11.62 -19.23
CA VAL A 566 11.18 -12.91 -19.02
C VAL A 566 12.50 -12.74 -18.27
N ILE A 567 13.34 -11.80 -18.69
CA ILE A 567 14.64 -11.53 -18.05
C ILE A 567 14.44 -11.15 -16.58
N LEU A 568 13.43 -10.32 -16.27
CA LEU A 568 13.10 -9.93 -14.90
C LEU A 568 12.49 -11.06 -14.07
N CYS A 569 11.69 -11.94 -14.68
CA CYS A 569 11.22 -13.16 -14.03
C CYS A 569 12.41 -14.06 -13.66
N ILE A 570 13.34 -14.31 -14.59
CA ILE A 570 14.55 -15.11 -14.37
C ILE A 570 15.44 -14.45 -13.29
N ALA A 571 15.66 -13.15 -13.36
CA ALA A 571 16.46 -12.41 -12.38
C ALA A 571 15.85 -12.42 -10.98
N THR A 572 14.52 -12.30 -10.88
CA THR A 572 13.77 -12.43 -9.61
C THR A 572 13.77 -13.87 -9.10
N TYR A 573 13.73 -14.86 -10.01
CA TYR A 573 13.77 -16.27 -9.67
C TYR A 573 15.11 -16.64 -9.04
N PHE A 574 16.23 -16.26 -9.66
CA PHE A 574 17.58 -16.51 -9.14
C PHE A 574 18.07 -15.48 -8.11
N SER A 575 17.19 -14.57 -7.66
CA SER A 575 17.48 -13.47 -6.73
C SER A 575 18.75 -12.67 -7.09
N LEU A 576 18.97 -12.46 -8.40
CA LEU A 576 20.16 -11.79 -8.93
C LEU A 576 20.29 -10.36 -8.40
N GLY A 577 19.18 -9.62 -8.28
CA GLY A 577 19.19 -8.25 -7.75
C GLY A 577 19.79 -8.15 -6.34
N THR A 578 19.39 -9.03 -5.42
CA THR A 578 19.99 -9.06 -4.06
C THR A 578 21.43 -9.53 -4.06
N ARG A 579 21.80 -10.47 -4.93
CA ARG A 579 23.18 -10.96 -5.07
C ARG A 579 24.12 -9.89 -5.63
N CYS A 580 23.68 -9.12 -6.62
CA CYS A 580 24.41 -7.97 -7.15
C CYS A 580 24.56 -6.84 -6.11
N LEU A 581 23.52 -6.56 -5.30
CA LEU A 581 23.62 -5.59 -4.21
C LEU A 581 24.58 -6.05 -3.10
N ASN A 582 24.63 -7.36 -2.81
CA ASN A 582 25.59 -7.94 -1.87
C ASN A 582 27.04 -7.79 -2.39
N LEU A 583 27.28 -8.08 -3.68
CA LEU A 583 28.57 -7.82 -4.35
C LEU A 583 28.99 -6.34 -4.36
N LEU A 584 28.04 -5.40 -4.28
CA LEU A 584 28.28 -3.96 -4.18
C LEU A 584 28.39 -3.47 -2.72
N GLY A 585 28.42 -4.36 -1.73
CA GLY A 585 28.61 -4.03 -0.31
C GLY A 585 27.37 -3.52 0.43
N PHE A 586 26.20 -3.49 -0.20
CA PHE A 586 24.97 -2.93 0.38
C PHE A 586 24.20 -3.93 1.26
N GLN A 587 24.82 -4.39 2.35
CA GLN A 587 24.22 -5.34 3.31
C GLN A 587 22.89 -4.83 3.93
N GLN A 588 22.69 -3.51 4.05
CA GLN A 588 21.44 -2.93 4.57
C GLN A 588 20.20 -3.34 3.74
N PHE A 589 20.37 -3.63 2.44
CA PHE A 589 19.29 -4.04 1.53
C PHE A 589 19.14 -5.57 1.38
N MET A 590 19.70 -6.37 2.30
CA MET A 590 19.50 -7.83 2.32
C MET A 590 17.99 -8.16 2.35
N GLY A 591 17.48 -8.67 1.22
CA GLY A 591 16.08 -9.07 1.09
C GLY A 591 15.75 -10.33 1.91
N ASP A 592 14.47 -10.69 1.94
CA ASP A 592 13.92 -11.88 2.65
C ASP A 592 14.49 -13.25 2.16
N SER A 593 15.51 -13.26 1.29
CA SER A 593 16.08 -14.41 0.58
C SER A 593 17.43 -14.90 1.14
N GLU A 594 18.23 -14.03 1.77
CA GLU A 594 19.45 -14.41 2.50
C GLU A 594 19.27 -13.97 3.95
N MET A 595 18.69 -14.86 4.75
CA MET A 595 18.35 -14.64 6.13
C MET A 595 19.50 -15.17 7.01
N THR A 596 20.42 -14.29 7.40
CA THR A 596 21.60 -14.64 8.21
C THR A 596 21.21 -15.21 9.56
N SER A 597 21.87 -16.29 10.01
CA SER A 597 21.75 -16.89 11.35
C SER A 597 21.70 -15.84 12.45
N ASP A 598 22.66 -14.92 12.40
CA ASP A 598 23.00 -14.04 13.49
C ASP A 598 21.86 -13.04 13.76
N LEU A 599 21.28 -12.47 12.69
CA LEU A 599 20.10 -11.59 12.75
C LEU A 599 18.82 -12.32 13.17
N ILE A 600 18.71 -13.63 12.93
CA ILE A 600 17.57 -14.45 13.40
C ILE A 600 17.70 -14.67 14.90
N ASP A 601 18.89 -15.04 15.38
CA ASP A 601 19.10 -15.31 16.80
C ASP A 601 19.07 -14.02 17.64
N GLU A 602 19.59 -12.90 17.13
CA GLU A 602 19.37 -11.56 17.72
C GLU A 602 17.87 -11.23 17.82
N GLY A 603 17.12 -11.35 16.71
CA GLY A 603 15.68 -11.11 16.68
C GLY A 603 14.88 -11.98 17.64
N LYS A 604 15.31 -13.23 17.82
CA LYS A 604 14.74 -14.21 18.75
C LYS A 604 15.05 -13.86 20.21
N GLU A 605 16.25 -13.36 20.51
CA GLU A 605 16.58 -12.84 21.84
C GLU A 605 15.81 -11.56 22.19
N LEU A 606 15.65 -10.64 21.23
CA LEU A 606 14.84 -9.44 21.37
C LEU A 606 13.37 -9.80 21.68
N ILE A 607 12.78 -10.72 20.93
CA ILE A 607 11.40 -11.20 21.16
C ILE A 607 11.29 -11.92 22.52
N ARG A 608 12.26 -12.74 22.94
CA ARG A 608 12.31 -13.34 24.29
C ARG A 608 12.46 -12.31 25.41
N ARG A 609 13.19 -11.20 25.20
CA ARG A 609 13.31 -10.10 26.17
C ARG A 609 11.96 -9.39 26.34
N GLU A 610 11.29 -9.02 25.23
CA GLU A 610 9.97 -8.39 25.28
C GLU A 610 8.88 -9.34 25.82
N LYS A 611 8.93 -10.64 25.49
CA LYS A 611 8.02 -11.65 26.06
C LYS A 611 8.10 -11.70 27.58
N ARG A 612 9.32 -11.77 28.14
CA ARG A 612 9.57 -11.73 29.60
C ARG A 612 9.22 -10.38 30.23
N LYS A 613 9.23 -9.28 29.46
CA LYS A 613 8.80 -7.96 29.92
C LYS A 613 7.27 -7.89 30.03
N ARG A 614 6.54 -8.30 28.99
CA ARG A 614 5.07 -8.37 29.00
C ARG A 614 4.55 -9.33 30.07
N GLN A 615 5.12 -10.53 30.18
CA GLN A 615 4.73 -11.50 31.21
C GLN A 615 4.88 -10.93 32.64
N ARG A 616 6.01 -10.28 32.96
CA ARG A 616 6.19 -9.61 34.27
C ARG A 616 5.20 -8.47 34.52
N GLN A 617 4.77 -7.76 33.47
CA GLN A 617 3.75 -6.73 33.57
C GLN A 617 2.36 -7.33 33.88
N GLU A 618 1.96 -8.38 33.17
CA GLU A 618 0.69 -9.09 33.41
C GLU A 618 0.66 -9.77 34.79
N GLU A 619 1.74 -10.43 35.21
CA GLU A 619 1.89 -10.98 36.57
C GLU A 619 1.89 -9.88 37.64
N GLY A 620 2.43 -8.70 37.34
CA GLY A 620 2.34 -7.51 38.19
C GLY A 620 0.92 -6.96 38.29
N GLU A 621 0.19 -6.91 37.18
CA GLU A 621 -1.21 -6.50 37.16
C GLU A 621 -2.14 -7.49 37.85
N ASN A 622 -2.00 -8.79 37.60
CA ASN A 622 -2.82 -9.83 38.24
C ASN A 622 -2.61 -9.82 39.76
N ARG A 623 -1.36 -9.73 40.24
CA ARG A 623 -1.09 -9.52 41.67
C ARG A 623 -1.72 -8.24 42.22
N ARG A 624 -1.75 -7.14 41.45
CA ARG A 624 -2.45 -5.89 41.84
C ARG A 624 -3.98 -6.05 41.83
N ARG A 625 -4.56 -6.84 40.93
CA ARG A 625 -6.01 -7.14 40.88
C ARG A 625 -6.41 -8.02 42.05
N GLU A 626 -5.71 -9.14 42.27
CA GLU A 626 -5.91 -10.02 43.42
C GLU A 626 -5.73 -9.29 44.76
N TRP A 627 -4.77 -8.36 44.86
CA TRP A 627 -4.62 -7.53 46.07
C TRP A 627 -5.81 -6.58 46.27
N LYS A 628 -6.30 -5.95 45.20
CA LYS A 628 -7.51 -5.11 45.26
C LYS A 628 -8.75 -5.92 45.62
N GLU A 629 -8.90 -7.14 45.11
CA GLU A 629 -10.02 -8.02 45.46
C GLU A 629 -9.94 -8.50 46.91
N ARG A 630 -8.75 -8.88 47.39
CA ARG A 630 -8.54 -9.36 48.77
C ARG A 630 -8.60 -8.26 49.83
N TYR A 631 -8.17 -7.04 49.52
CA TYR A 631 -8.02 -5.96 50.51
C TYR A 631 -8.81 -4.68 50.23
N GLY A 632 -9.17 -4.40 48.97
CA GLY A 632 -9.90 -3.17 48.61
C GLY A 632 -11.29 -3.07 49.23
N ASN A 633 -11.95 -4.21 49.45
CA ASN A 633 -13.27 -4.27 50.08
C ASN A 633 -13.26 -3.92 51.59
N ARG A 634 -12.07 -3.69 52.18
CA ARG A 634 -11.90 -3.38 53.62
C ARG A 634 -11.84 -1.88 53.92
N GLU A 635 -11.52 -1.03 52.94
CA GLU A 635 -11.45 0.44 53.14
C GLU A 635 -12.84 1.12 53.13
N ASP A 636 -13.84 0.54 52.46
CA ASP A 636 -15.21 1.10 52.46
C ASP A 636 -15.97 0.82 53.78
N SER A 637 -15.64 -0.25 54.50
CA SER A 637 -16.28 -0.56 55.80
C SER A 637 -15.79 0.30 56.97
N THR A 638 -14.54 0.80 56.94
CA THR A 638 -14.00 1.64 58.02
C THR A 638 -14.41 3.11 57.91
N ARG A 639 -14.93 3.55 56.76
CA ARG A 639 -15.28 4.95 56.51
C ARG A 639 -16.65 5.37 57.04
N ASN A 640 -17.51 4.42 57.41
CA ASN A 640 -18.91 4.66 57.76
C ASN A 640 -19.21 4.60 59.28
N ARG A 641 -18.19 4.73 60.15
CA ARG A 641 -18.33 4.64 61.61
C ARG A 641 -17.75 5.86 62.35
N ASN A 642 -18.25 7.04 62.00
CA ASN A 642 -18.08 8.27 62.79
C ASN A 642 -19.31 9.16 62.64
N VAL A 643 -20.34 8.92 63.47
CA VAL A 643 -21.49 9.80 63.63
C VAL A 643 -21.82 9.92 65.13
N HIS A 644 -21.53 11.11 65.65
CA HIS A 644 -22.22 11.80 66.75
C HIS A 644 -22.11 11.30 68.21
N THR A 645 -21.41 12.10 69.03
CA THR A 645 -21.93 12.64 70.31
C THR A 645 -21.14 13.88 70.70
N ASP A 646 -21.82 15.03 70.82
CA ASP A 646 -21.30 16.26 71.43
C ASP A 646 -21.48 16.23 72.96
N GLN A 647 -20.49 16.71 73.75
CA GLN A 647 -20.70 17.81 74.71
C GLN A 647 -19.48 18.17 75.60
N LYS A 648 -19.38 19.49 75.83
CA LYS A 648 -18.89 20.24 77.02
C LYS A 648 -17.39 20.38 77.35
N GLU A 649 -17.04 21.64 77.61
CA GLU A 649 -15.82 22.14 78.23
C GLU A 649 -15.85 21.98 79.76
N SER A 650 -14.68 21.75 80.39
CA SER A 650 -14.25 22.47 81.61
C SER A 650 -12.82 22.09 82.06
N SER A 651 -11.95 23.10 82.16
CA SER A 651 -11.02 23.36 83.27
C SER A 651 -9.99 22.31 83.80
N PHE A 652 -8.71 22.68 83.65
CA PHE A 652 -7.63 22.69 84.68
C PHE A 652 -6.67 21.48 84.90
N SER A 653 -5.42 21.85 85.22
CA SER A 653 -4.29 21.09 85.83
C SER A 653 -3.53 19.99 85.06
N GLU A 654 -2.24 20.28 84.83
CA GLU A 654 -1.09 19.34 84.80
C GLU A 654 -0.89 18.63 86.16
N PRO A 655 -0.09 17.52 86.31
CA PRO A 655 1.18 17.27 85.61
C PRO A 655 1.58 15.82 85.22
N SER A 656 2.66 15.75 84.41
CA SER A 656 3.72 14.71 84.37
C SER A 656 3.37 13.20 84.28
N THR A 657 3.69 12.54 83.14
CA THR A 657 4.90 11.69 82.99
C THR A 657 5.01 10.93 81.65
N ASN A 658 6.23 10.91 81.11
CA ASN A 658 6.89 9.84 80.32
C ASN A 658 6.29 9.23 79.02
N ARG A 659 7.08 9.48 77.95
CA ARG A 659 7.50 8.54 76.87
C ARG A 659 6.61 8.36 75.62
N PRO A 660 7.22 7.99 74.47
CA PRO A 660 6.87 8.59 73.19
C PRO A 660 6.02 7.72 72.27
N LEU A 661 5.32 8.36 71.32
CA LEU A 661 4.80 7.68 70.14
C LEU A 661 5.14 8.47 68.87
N SER A 662 5.63 7.75 67.87
CA SER A 662 6.17 8.29 66.61
C SER A 662 5.07 8.83 65.68
N LYS A 663 5.27 10.05 65.17
CA LYS A 663 4.49 10.59 64.05
C LYS A 663 4.92 9.93 62.74
N TYR A 664 4.04 9.11 62.16
CA TYR A 664 4.13 8.74 60.74
C TYR A 664 3.41 9.78 59.87
N THR A 665 4.16 10.75 59.35
CA THR A 665 3.64 11.71 58.36
C THR A 665 3.75 11.11 56.96
N ARG A 666 2.63 10.65 56.39
CA ARG A 666 2.59 10.00 55.07
C ARG A 666 2.69 11.02 53.93
N SER A 667 3.91 11.42 53.58
CA SER A 667 4.19 12.16 52.34
C SER A 667 4.07 11.25 51.11
N ASN A 668 3.57 11.77 49.99
CA ASN A 668 3.10 11.00 48.84
C ASN A 668 4.08 11.07 47.65
N GLY A 669 5.33 10.64 47.86
CA GLY A 669 6.36 10.55 46.81
C GLY A 669 6.29 9.23 46.04
N LYS A 670 5.67 9.23 44.84
CA LYS A 670 5.36 8.00 44.09
C LYS A 670 6.13 7.81 42.77
N THR A 671 7.12 8.67 42.49
CA THR A 671 7.85 8.69 41.20
C THR A 671 9.36 8.44 41.35
N GLU A 672 9.86 8.33 42.57
CA GLU A 672 11.32 8.29 42.84
C GLU A 672 11.84 6.89 43.14
N ARG A 673 11.00 6.00 43.68
CA ARG A 673 11.36 4.58 43.94
C ARG A 673 11.58 3.77 42.66
N ASP A 674 10.78 4.01 41.62
CA ASP A 674 10.84 3.28 40.35
C ASP A 674 12.18 3.49 39.59
N ARG A 675 13.00 4.49 39.99
CA ARG A 675 14.37 4.69 39.46
C ARG A 675 15.46 4.02 40.30
N ILE A 676 15.22 3.75 41.58
CA ILE A 676 16.22 3.24 42.52
C ILE A 676 16.26 1.70 42.48
N GLU A 677 15.12 1.02 42.25
CA GLU A 677 15.07 -0.44 42.05
C GLU A 677 15.70 -0.93 40.72
N LEU A 678 16.13 -0.04 39.82
CA LEU A 678 16.68 -0.39 38.51
C LEU A 678 18.22 -0.46 38.44
N LEU A 679 18.92 -0.25 39.56
CA LEU A 679 20.39 -0.17 39.62
C LEU A 679 21.07 -1.13 40.62
N GLN A 680 20.31 -2.05 41.24
CA GLN A 680 20.88 -3.15 42.04
C GLN A 680 20.58 -4.50 41.40
N ASP A 681 21.49 -4.95 40.52
CA ASP A 681 21.73 -6.37 40.18
C ASP A 681 23.08 -6.49 39.43
N ALA A 682 24.14 -6.03 40.11
CA ALA A 682 25.53 -6.34 39.78
C ALA A 682 26.31 -6.38 41.10
N GLU A 683 26.58 -7.58 41.61
CA GLU A 683 27.40 -7.78 42.81
C GLU A 683 28.86 -7.34 42.55
N PRO A 684 29.48 -6.68 43.53
CA PRO A 684 30.88 -6.94 43.85
C PRO A 684 31.07 -7.33 45.31
N LEU A 685 32.16 -8.06 45.57
CA LEU A 685 32.50 -8.63 46.88
C LEU A 685 32.72 -7.60 48.00
N ASP A 686 32.44 -8.02 49.23
CA ASP A 686 32.75 -7.30 50.48
C ASP A 686 34.22 -6.89 50.63
N PHE A 687 34.46 -5.69 51.18
CA PHE A 687 35.41 -5.49 52.29
C PHE A 687 35.08 -4.18 53.07
N ASN A 688 35.28 -4.19 54.39
CA ASN A 688 34.88 -3.12 55.32
C ASN A 688 35.80 -1.88 55.33
N ALA A 689 35.26 -0.68 55.66
CA ALA A 689 35.60 0.08 56.89
C ALA A 689 35.17 1.60 56.88
N ASP A 690 34.57 2.02 58.01
CA ASP A 690 34.72 3.29 58.76
C ASP A 690 34.39 4.71 58.21
N THR A 691 33.25 5.25 58.72
CA THR A 691 33.01 6.56 59.39
C THR A 691 33.56 7.91 58.85
N ILE A 692 32.69 8.94 58.78
CA ILE A 692 32.66 10.18 59.63
C ILE A 692 31.52 11.15 59.18
N THR A 693 31.12 12.07 60.06
CA THR A 693 30.09 13.13 59.97
C THR A 693 30.51 14.32 59.05
N ASP A 694 29.76 15.39 58.74
CA ASP A 694 28.70 16.17 59.42
C ASP A 694 27.76 16.91 58.43
N ASP A 695 26.56 17.27 58.91
CA ASP A 695 25.62 18.28 58.35
C ASP A 695 26.09 19.72 58.76
N PRO A 696 25.53 20.90 58.34
CA PRO A 696 24.08 21.18 58.47
C PRO A 696 23.44 22.39 57.69
N LEU A 697 22.17 22.68 58.04
CA LEU A 697 21.42 23.98 57.95
C LEU A 697 21.13 24.58 56.54
N GLU A 698 20.00 25.22 56.24
CA GLU A 698 18.64 25.37 56.78
C GLU A 698 17.94 26.42 55.89
N SER A 699 16.64 26.30 55.61
CA SER A 699 15.62 27.36 55.77
C SER A 699 14.35 27.10 54.95
N ASP A 700 13.20 27.40 55.57
CA ASP A 700 11.85 27.18 55.06
C ASP A 700 11.14 28.54 54.86
N SER A 701 10.32 28.68 53.82
CA SER A 701 9.16 29.61 53.87
C SER A 701 8.22 29.53 52.65
N GLY A 702 6.91 29.45 52.94
CA GLY A 702 6.01 30.52 52.43
C GLY A 702 5.10 30.26 51.22
N ARG A 703 4.10 29.37 51.38
CA ARG A 703 2.74 29.39 50.76
C ARG A 703 2.40 30.48 49.71
N TYR A 704 1.84 30.06 48.55
CA TYR A 704 0.63 30.70 47.99
C TYR A 704 -0.15 29.74 47.03
N GLN A 705 -1.49 29.84 47.04
CA GLN A 705 -2.45 29.28 46.06
C GLN A 705 -3.32 30.47 45.58
N PRO A 706 -3.94 30.49 44.37
CA PRO A 706 -4.81 29.41 43.86
C PRO A 706 -4.92 29.32 42.31
N GLY A 707 -5.91 28.54 41.80
CA GLY A 707 -6.62 28.93 40.57
C GLY A 707 -6.67 27.95 39.39
N GLY A 708 -7.23 26.74 39.56
CA GLY A 708 -7.50 25.85 38.43
C GLY A 708 -8.58 26.40 37.47
N ARG A 709 -8.26 26.55 36.18
CA ARG A 709 -9.23 26.82 35.11
C ARG A 709 -9.34 25.63 34.15
N TYR A 710 -10.56 25.12 34.01
CA TYR A 710 -10.90 24.10 33.01
C TYR A 710 -10.77 24.67 31.59
N LEU A 711 -9.85 24.14 30.79
CA LEU A 711 -9.82 24.40 29.35
C LEU A 711 -10.84 23.51 28.62
N SER A 712 -11.97 24.12 28.30
CA SER A 712 -13.01 23.57 27.43
C SER A 712 -12.43 23.12 26.08
N MET A 713 -12.68 21.86 25.70
CA MET A 713 -12.39 21.37 24.35
C MET A 713 -13.31 22.02 23.32
N SER A 714 -12.86 23.12 22.71
CA SER A 714 -13.54 23.74 21.57
C SER A 714 -13.43 22.86 20.31
N ARG A 715 -14.52 22.78 19.55
CA ARG A 715 -14.64 22.00 18.31
C ARG A 715 -13.55 22.41 17.30
N SER A 716 -12.82 21.42 16.77
CA SER A 716 -11.89 21.61 15.65
C SER A 716 -12.65 22.10 14.40
N ARG A 717 -12.16 23.21 13.82
CA ARG A 717 -12.60 23.66 12.50
C ARG A 717 -11.77 22.96 11.43
N ILE A 718 -12.39 22.74 10.27
CA ILE A 718 -11.91 21.88 9.16
C ILE A 718 -10.57 22.30 8.53
N PHE A 719 -10.01 23.44 8.95
CA PHE A 719 -8.77 24.03 8.39
C PHE A 719 -7.67 24.30 9.42
N ASP A 720 -7.89 24.04 10.72
CA ASP A 720 -6.97 24.40 11.81
C ASP A 720 -5.97 23.29 12.20
N ASP A 721 -5.76 22.29 11.31
CA ASP A 721 -4.61 21.38 11.39
C ASP A 721 -3.33 22.10 10.90
N VAL A 722 -2.90 23.11 11.67
CA VAL A 722 -1.52 23.61 11.64
C VAL A 722 -0.66 22.66 12.45
#